data_AF-A0A9W7ANJ6-F1
#
_entry.id   AF-A0A9W7ANJ6-F1
#
_cell.length_a   1.000
_cell.length_b   1.000
_cell.length_c   1.000
_cell.angle_alpha   90.00
_cell.angle_beta   90.00
_cell.angle_gamma   90.00
#
_symmetry.space_group_name_H-M   'P 1'
#
loop_
_entity.id
_entity.type
_entity.pdbx_description
1 polymer ?
#
loop_
_entity_poly.entity_id
_entity_poly.type
_entity_poly.pdbx_seq_one_letter_code
_entity_poly.pdbx_strand_id
1 'polypeptide(L)'
;AERVKKRKGFLSGDFPDHKDAVMGPVAKAWNPSDSLGKKHDEEVERYYRGVAAKINLHAIGNVGRGGMLENLLGLLGDKVTGGGFDQGFMTDAKDRNLRMLWYGHMFLPDFGNLRQFEADTDAWKIPTIITFVRDPILRLGSGYNYVRLGARSEQHREDVVTFLGNQTLADCIFDEACAAKNKLRRMCSIQARYLCGGGEECFVHWHTVDEENYVEKLGKLVKVAKRNMERNILFTGVVEEMQESMGALETLLPTYFEGIEVESESLKKAGKEGDNFERDIRKGVALNVAKEYAKPTVEERERIVREGVCWADFEVYEHARKLLKERIGNRGCATRRKGLAIFKKKKKVADTFEDVLKDAGLNKKYKTAFLDNGWDSTPHVLRRLSKMDLQAIGMNEKEMNKMFASIEKMVPASEKKVKGKKIDKNLELRKSLNYGRMYVDGAAGSFQFMKASFGGDIPLKSFEVVFGECTYLQKAEAAEESGASVLVVVNSDNGDLFSLPAGHDLTPDQLDDLPVIPTVLVQLSALKMLTMLEEIDPFAKAILIPQQCSNHGCVPVYKSDKSFMSHFDATGGELHFQGVDGNEVKMEFVASTFGITVPDEGELVLSDPLDACGDAAPSDAAEGGMKGKVAIVTRGGCSFYDKVSAVQKLGARMAVMVDNEEGSVLDRIGVTTAQLGEIYLPLLDPRPRRHDPVVRA
;
A
#
# COMPACT_ATOMS: atom_id res chain seq x y z
N ALA A 1 -20.98 -42.73 22.25
CA ALA A 1 -21.02 -43.58 21.04
C ALA A 1 -21.95 -44.80 21.14
N GLU A 2 -22.99 -44.81 21.99
CA GLU A 2 -23.97 -45.92 21.99
C GLU A 2 -25.40 -45.44 22.35
N ARG A 3 -25.97 -44.52 21.55
CA ARG A 3 -27.40 -44.15 21.65
C ARG A 3 -28.00 -43.41 20.43
N VAL A 4 -27.58 -43.70 19.19
CA VAL A 4 -28.24 -43.21 17.95
C VAL A 4 -28.44 -44.33 16.90
N LYS A 5 -28.79 -45.54 17.34
CA LYS A 5 -29.33 -46.61 16.49
C LYS A 5 -30.76 -46.92 16.92
N LYS A 6 -31.74 -46.11 16.50
CA LYS A 6 -33.15 -46.49 16.43
C LYS A 6 -33.94 -45.51 15.57
N ARG A 7 -34.27 -45.97 14.36
CA ARG A 7 -35.37 -45.59 13.44
C ARG A 7 -34.89 -45.36 12.00
N LYS A 8 -34.53 -46.47 11.36
CA LYS A 8 -34.78 -46.73 9.93
C LYS A 8 -35.62 -48.00 9.87
N GLY A 9 -36.65 -48.01 9.03
CA GLY A 9 -37.28 -49.24 8.52
C GLY A 9 -38.81 -49.22 8.49
N PHE A 10 -39.37 -48.98 7.30
CA PHE A 10 -40.56 -49.62 6.68
C PHE A 10 -40.65 -49.02 5.26
N LEU A 11 -39.93 -49.54 4.27
CA LEU A 11 -40.27 -50.60 3.29
C LEU A 11 -41.38 -50.21 2.26
N SER A 12 -40.90 -49.92 1.05
CA SER A 12 -41.30 -50.42 -0.28
C SER A 12 -42.76 -50.73 -0.62
N GLY A 13 -43.23 -50.21 -1.76
CA GLY A 13 -44.37 -50.73 -2.53
C GLY A 13 -44.58 -49.96 -3.84
N ASP A 14 -44.75 -50.70 -4.93
CA ASP A 14 -44.76 -50.30 -6.35
C ASP A 14 -45.95 -49.42 -6.83
N PHE A 15 -45.78 -48.80 -8.01
CA PHE A 15 -46.76 -48.04 -8.81
C PHE A 15 -47.97 -48.89 -9.27
N PRO A 16 -49.15 -48.26 -9.52
CA PRO A 16 -49.53 -47.98 -10.92
C PRO A 16 -50.34 -46.68 -11.16
N ASP A 17 -50.48 -46.39 -12.46
CA ASP A 17 -51.09 -45.26 -13.17
C ASP A 17 -52.59 -44.95 -12.93
N HIS A 18 -52.95 -43.77 -13.45
CA HIS A 18 -54.23 -43.29 -14.00
C HIS A 18 -55.09 -42.28 -13.19
N LYS A 19 -55.05 -41.04 -13.70
CA LYS A 19 -56.17 -40.21 -14.17
C LYS A 19 -57.58 -40.62 -13.70
N ASP A 20 -58.24 -39.77 -12.92
CA ASP A 20 -59.29 -38.89 -13.44
C ASP A 20 -59.90 -38.01 -12.32
N ALA A 21 -60.38 -36.85 -12.78
CA ALA A 21 -61.58 -36.14 -12.31
C ALA A 21 -61.48 -34.96 -11.30
N VAL A 22 -61.60 -33.77 -11.93
CA VAL A 22 -62.64 -32.73 -11.67
C VAL A 22 -62.34 -31.61 -10.66
N MET A 23 -61.86 -30.50 -11.24
CA MET A 23 -62.46 -29.15 -11.26
C MET A 23 -63.06 -28.57 -9.96
N GLY A 24 -62.51 -27.42 -9.53
CA GLY A 24 -63.35 -26.33 -9.01
C GLY A 24 -62.61 -25.25 -8.21
N PRO A 25 -62.86 -23.95 -8.42
CA PRO A 25 -61.85 -22.88 -8.26
C PRO A 25 -62.18 -21.89 -7.14
N VAL A 26 -61.20 -21.14 -6.63
CA VAL A 26 -61.29 -19.68 -6.39
C VAL A 26 -59.87 -19.12 -6.26
N ALA A 27 -59.46 -18.36 -7.27
CA ALA A 27 -58.47 -17.31 -7.15
C ALA A 27 -59.07 -16.12 -6.39
N LYS A 28 -58.43 -15.66 -5.31
CA LYS A 28 -58.46 -14.28 -4.81
C LYS A 28 -57.49 -14.13 -3.63
N ALA A 29 -56.27 -13.72 -3.94
CA ALA A 29 -55.30 -13.17 -2.99
C ALA A 29 -54.26 -12.41 -3.84
N TRP A 30 -53.78 -11.23 -3.52
CA TRP A 30 -54.11 -10.21 -2.53
C TRP A 30 -53.22 -9.04 -2.99
N ASN A 31 -53.78 -7.83 -3.09
CA ASN A 31 -53.11 -6.65 -3.63
C ASN A 31 -52.38 -5.94 -2.48
N PRO A 32 -51.05 -5.71 -2.50
CA PRO A 32 -50.40 -4.91 -1.47
C PRO A 32 -50.25 -3.48 -1.97
N SER A 33 -51.34 -2.72 -1.94
CA SER A 33 -51.28 -1.27 -1.85
C SER A 33 -52.08 -0.85 -0.61
N ASP A 34 -51.50 0.07 0.15
CA ASP A 34 -52.09 0.77 1.29
C ASP A 34 -52.26 -0.01 2.59
N SER A 35 -51.25 0.14 3.48
CA SER A 35 -51.43 0.48 4.92
C SER A 35 -50.24 0.14 5.83
N LEU A 36 -49.16 -0.45 5.33
CA LEU A 36 -48.02 -0.87 6.19
C LEU A 36 -46.86 0.16 6.32
N GLY A 37 -46.86 1.27 5.57
CA GLY A 37 -45.76 2.23 5.61
C GLY A 37 -45.68 3.05 6.90
N LYS A 38 -46.80 3.59 7.39
CA LYS A 38 -46.77 4.54 8.53
C LYS A 38 -46.50 3.90 9.90
N LYS A 39 -47.04 2.71 10.15
CA LYS A 39 -46.82 2.01 11.43
C LYS A 39 -45.40 1.46 11.55
N HIS A 40 -44.80 1.02 10.44
CA HIS A 40 -43.43 0.54 10.46
C HIS A 40 -42.44 1.68 10.67
N ASP A 41 -42.65 2.83 10.03
CA ASP A 41 -41.80 4.01 10.22
C ASP A 41 -41.93 4.61 11.63
N GLU A 42 -43.11 4.63 12.24
CA GLU A 42 -43.30 5.08 13.63
C GLU A 42 -42.70 4.12 14.67
N GLU A 43 -42.73 2.80 14.43
CA GLU A 43 -42.09 1.82 15.30
C GLU A 43 -40.56 1.82 15.15
N VAL A 44 -40.07 2.05 13.93
CA VAL A 44 -38.64 2.24 13.65
C VAL A 44 -38.14 3.55 14.24
N GLU A 45 -38.88 4.66 14.14
CA GLU A 45 -38.57 5.91 14.84
C GLU A 45 -38.60 5.75 16.37
N ARG A 46 -39.60 5.05 16.92
CA ARG A 46 -39.70 4.79 18.37
C ARG A 46 -38.55 3.90 18.85
N TYR A 47 -38.11 2.95 18.02
CA TYR A 47 -36.94 2.11 18.28
C TYR A 47 -35.65 2.94 18.26
N TYR A 48 -35.42 3.80 17.24
CA TYR A 48 -34.22 4.64 17.17
C TYR A 48 -34.20 5.75 18.22
N ARG A 49 -35.33 6.38 18.56
CA ARG A 49 -35.42 7.31 19.70
C ARG A 49 -35.21 6.60 21.03
N GLY A 50 -35.70 5.37 21.18
CA GLY A 50 -35.46 4.53 22.35
C GLY A 50 -34.01 4.06 22.48
N VAL A 51 -33.33 3.79 21.37
CA VAL A 51 -31.90 3.43 21.33
C VAL A 51 -31.02 4.67 21.56
N ALA A 52 -31.32 5.81 20.94
CA ALA A 52 -30.60 7.07 21.18
C ALA A 52 -30.77 7.57 22.64
N ALA A 53 -31.98 7.45 23.21
CA ALA A 53 -32.23 7.78 24.61
C ALA A 53 -31.60 6.77 25.59
N LYS A 54 -31.55 5.47 25.27
CA LYS A 54 -30.87 4.46 26.10
C LYS A 54 -29.35 4.53 26.01
N ILE A 55 -28.78 4.91 24.88
CA ILE A 55 -27.33 5.17 24.75
C ILE A 55 -26.93 6.40 25.57
N ASN A 56 -27.79 7.43 25.64
CA ASN A 56 -27.53 8.62 26.47
C ASN A 56 -27.77 8.44 27.98
N LEU A 57 -28.67 7.54 28.41
CA LEU A 57 -28.99 7.36 29.84
C LEU A 57 -28.25 6.19 30.51
N HIS A 58 -27.88 5.12 29.78
CA HIS A 58 -27.18 3.99 30.40
C HIS A 58 -25.69 4.27 30.68
N ALA A 59 -25.14 5.34 30.10
CA ALA A 59 -23.78 5.82 30.36
C ALA A 59 -23.63 6.59 31.71
N ILE A 60 -24.71 6.82 32.45
CA ILE A 60 -24.72 7.76 33.60
C ILE A 60 -24.91 7.05 34.97
N GLY A 61 -25.04 5.72 35.01
CA GLY A 61 -25.35 5.01 36.26
C GLY A 61 -24.45 3.82 36.58
N ASN A 62 -23.46 4.05 37.45
CA ASN A 62 -22.63 3.07 38.19
C ASN A 62 -21.57 2.28 37.40
N VAL A 63 -20.30 2.47 37.75
CA VAL A 63 -19.39 1.50 38.44
C VAL A 63 -17.98 2.12 38.53
N GLY A 64 -17.33 1.93 39.68
CA GLY A 64 -16.15 2.65 40.12
C GLY A 64 -14.79 2.21 39.55
N ARG A 65 -13.77 2.87 40.11
CA ARG A 65 -12.33 2.88 39.77
C ARG A 65 -11.76 1.54 39.29
N GLY A 66 -11.17 1.56 38.10
CA GLY A 66 -10.26 0.54 37.57
C GLY A 66 -10.85 -0.31 36.44
N GLY A 67 -10.96 0.25 35.23
CA GLY A 67 -11.40 -0.53 34.05
C GLY A 67 -11.88 0.28 32.83
N MET A 68 -11.41 1.52 32.64
CA MET A 68 -11.98 2.44 31.64
C MET A 68 -11.49 2.17 30.20
N LEU A 69 -10.27 1.64 30.02
CA LEU A 69 -9.67 1.47 28.68
C LEU A 69 -10.21 0.22 27.95
N GLU A 70 -10.40 -0.90 28.65
CA GLU A 70 -10.90 -2.15 28.05
C GLU A 70 -12.40 -2.07 27.71
N ASN A 71 -13.21 -1.33 28.48
CA ASN A 71 -14.64 -1.21 28.23
C ASN A 71 -14.97 -0.26 27.05
N LEU A 72 -14.15 0.76 26.80
CA LEU A 72 -14.29 1.60 25.60
C LEU A 72 -13.89 0.82 24.33
N LEU A 73 -12.87 -0.05 24.43
CA LEU A 73 -12.43 -0.93 23.35
C LEU A 73 -13.44 -2.04 23.05
N GLY A 74 -14.12 -2.60 24.07
CA GLY A 74 -15.18 -3.59 23.89
C GLY A 74 -16.49 -3.04 23.30
N LEU A 75 -16.88 -1.80 23.63
CA LEU A 75 -18.13 -1.20 23.14
C LEU A 75 -18.06 -0.72 21.68
N LEU A 76 -16.87 -0.40 21.17
CA LEU A 76 -16.66 -0.08 19.75
C LEU A 76 -16.56 -1.34 18.86
N GLY A 77 -16.27 -2.51 19.45
CA GLY A 77 -16.16 -3.78 18.72
C GLY A 77 -17.45 -4.58 18.59
N ASP A 78 -18.29 -4.65 19.65
CA ASP A 78 -19.20 -5.80 19.77
C ASP A 78 -20.69 -5.58 19.47
N LYS A 79 -21.16 -4.39 19.03
CA LYS A 79 -22.62 -4.18 18.79
C LYS A 79 -23.06 -3.54 17.48
N VAL A 80 -22.19 -3.44 16.49
CA VAL A 80 -22.60 -3.12 15.09
C VAL A 80 -21.94 -4.08 14.12
N THR A 81 -22.26 -5.38 14.22
CA THR A 81 -21.87 -6.37 13.21
C THR A 81 -22.79 -6.27 12.00
N GLY A 82 -22.33 -5.56 10.97
CA GLY A 82 -23.01 -5.45 9.68
C GLY A 82 -22.31 -4.54 8.67
N GLY A 83 -20.98 -4.64 8.54
CA GLY A 83 -20.21 -3.93 7.52
C GLY A 83 -18.78 -3.67 7.99
N GLY A 84 -17.79 -4.31 7.35
CA GLY A 84 -16.38 -4.11 7.68
C GLY A 84 -15.96 -2.65 7.46
N PHE A 85 -15.46 -2.01 8.52
CA PHE A 85 -14.81 -0.71 8.46
C PHE A 85 -13.34 -0.90 8.81
N ASP A 86 -12.43 -0.45 7.92
CA ASP A 86 -11.00 -0.42 8.18
C ASP A 86 -10.70 0.67 9.23
N GLN A 87 -10.24 0.24 10.40
CA GLN A 87 -9.68 1.11 11.44
C GLN A 87 -8.22 0.68 11.69
N GLY A 88 -7.31 1.63 11.86
CA GLY A 88 -5.91 1.35 12.15
C GLY A 88 -5.30 2.32 13.15
N PHE A 89 -4.15 1.91 13.71
CA PHE A 89 -3.47 2.60 14.79
C PHE A 89 -2.01 2.89 14.40
N MET A 90 -1.53 4.10 14.68
CA MET A 90 -0.11 4.42 14.70
C MET A 90 0.28 4.91 16.10
N THR A 91 1.24 4.22 16.73
CA THR A 91 1.71 4.53 18.08
C THR A 91 3.22 4.72 18.08
N ASP A 92 3.71 5.73 18.80
CA ASP A 92 5.11 5.81 19.23
C ASP A 92 5.23 5.09 20.60
N ALA A 93 5.86 3.92 20.61
CA ALA A 93 5.75 2.94 21.70
C ALA A 93 6.58 3.27 22.96
N LYS A 94 7.33 4.39 23.00
CA LYS A 94 8.35 4.62 24.04
C LYS A 94 8.01 5.65 25.12
N ASP A 95 6.87 6.33 25.08
CA ASP A 95 6.60 7.43 26.02
C ASP A 95 5.25 7.28 26.77
N ARG A 96 5.24 7.59 28.07
CA ARG A 96 4.00 7.57 28.90
C ARG A 96 2.99 8.66 28.49
N ASN A 97 3.38 9.53 27.55
CA ASN A 97 2.54 10.47 26.82
C ASN A 97 2.29 9.96 25.39
N LEU A 98 1.62 8.81 25.26
CA LEU A 98 1.29 8.21 23.96
C LEU A 98 0.55 9.20 23.06
N ARG A 99 1.25 9.69 22.03
CA ARG A 99 0.68 10.51 20.95
C ARG A 99 0.17 9.56 19.87
N MET A 100 -1.14 9.36 19.82
CA MET A 100 -1.76 8.46 18.87
C MET A 100 -2.38 9.23 17.70
N LEU A 101 -2.26 8.68 16.49
CA LEU A 101 -3.03 9.12 15.32
C LEU A 101 -4.13 8.09 15.06
N TRP A 102 -5.39 8.51 15.24
CA TRP A 102 -6.57 7.70 14.97
C TRP A 102 -7.18 8.12 13.64
N TYR A 103 -7.48 7.16 12.77
CA TYR A 103 -8.13 7.43 11.49
C TYR A 103 -9.26 6.43 11.22
N GLY A 104 -10.26 6.87 10.48
CA GLY A 104 -11.40 6.03 10.12
C GLY A 104 -12.56 6.84 9.52
N HIS A 105 -13.56 6.11 9.02
CA HIS A 105 -14.78 6.70 8.46
C HIS A 105 -15.78 7.03 9.57
N MET A 106 -15.53 8.11 10.31
CA MET A 106 -16.36 8.56 11.43
C MET A 106 -16.94 9.96 11.16
N PHE A 107 -18.21 10.16 11.51
CA PHE A 107 -18.78 11.51 11.62
C PHE A 107 -18.07 12.29 12.73
N LEU A 108 -17.94 13.61 12.57
CA LEU A 108 -17.43 14.42 13.66
C LEU A 108 -18.30 14.26 14.92
N PRO A 109 -17.69 14.12 16.10
CA PRO A 109 -18.44 14.09 17.34
C PRO A 109 -19.13 15.44 17.58
N ASP A 110 -20.20 15.42 18.37
CA ASP A 110 -20.82 16.66 18.84
C ASP A 110 -19.86 17.38 19.82
N PHE A 111 -19.26 18.47 19.35
CA PHE A 111 -18.31 19.26 20.14
C PHE A 111 -18.93 19.93 21.37
N GLY A 112 -20.26 20.12 21.41
CA GLY A 112 -20.94 20.59 22.61
C GLY A 112 -20.80 19.57 23.74
N ASN A 113 -21.17 18.33 23.44
CA ASN A 113 -21.07 17.21 24.39
C ASN A 113 -19.61 16.91 24.75
N LEU A 114 -18.68 16.99 23.79
CA LEU A 114 -17.26 16.77 24.08
C LEU A 114 -16.65 17.82 25.02
N ARG A 115 -17.01 19.10 24.85
CA ARG A 115 -16.52 20.16 25.74
C ARG A 115 -17.11 20.03 27.14
N GLN A 116 -18.36 19.60 27.24
CA GLN A 116 -18.97 19.29 28.53
C GLN A 116 -18.26 18.11 29.20
N PHE A 117 -17.99 17.03 28.45
CA PHE A 117 -17.27 15.87 28.97
C PHE A 117 -15.83 16.19 29.39
N GLU A 118 -15.11 17.02 28.63
CA GLU A 118 -13.79 17.55 29.01
C GLU A 118 -13.86 18.34 30.32
N ALA A 119 -14.86 19.21 30.47
CA ALA A 119 -15.08 19.99 31.70
C ALA A 119 -15.46 19.14 32.92
N ASP A 120 -16.19 18.04 32.70
CA ASP A 120 -16.70 17.19 33.79
C ASP A 120 -15.64 16.20 34.31
N THR A 121 -14.64 15.84 33.50
CA THR A 121 -13.72 14.74 33.83
C THR A 121 -12.30 15.16 34.22
N ASP A 122 -11.84 16.38 33.87
CA ASP A 122 -10.46 16.90 34.01
C ASP A 122 -9.33 16.02 33.41
N ALA A 123 -9.62 14.75 33.10
CA ALA A 123 -8.70 13.72 32.67
C ALA A 123 -8.72 13.49 31.15
N TRP A 124 -9.73 14.01 30.45
CA TRP A 124 -9.89 13.84 29.01
C TRP A 124 -9.78 15.17 28.29
N LYS A 125 -8.99 15.20 27.21
CA LYS A 125 -8.84 16.37 26.34
C LYS A 125 -9.45 16.10 24.98
N ILE A 126 -10.06 17.12 24.38
CA ILE A 126 -10.58 17.02 23.01
C ILE A 126 -9.43 16.70 22.05
N PRO A 127 -9.55 15.66 21.19
CA PRO A 127 -8.51 15.31 20.25
C PRO A 127 -8.33 16.40 19.19
N THR A 128 -7.09 16.55 18.73
CA THR A 128 -6.79 17.37 17.55
C THR A 128 -7.32 16.68 16.31
N ILE A 129 -8.22 17.34 15.59
CA ILE A 129 -8.85 16.77 14.40
C ILE A 129 -8.25 17.41 13.14
N ILE A 130 -7.84 16.56 12.21
CA ILE A 130 -7.46 16.93 10.85
C ILE A 130 -8.29 16.12 9.86
N THR A 131 -8.53 16.66 8.67
CA THR A 131 -9.31 15.97 7.63
C THR A 131 -8.94 16.50 6.24
N PHE A 132 -9.40 15.80 5.21
CA PHE A 132 -9.21 16.19 3.82
C PHE A 132 -10.55 16.15 3.09
N VAL A 133 -10.76 17.15 2.24
CA VAL A 133 -11.87 17.18 1.28
C VAL A 133 -11.33 17.08 -0.14
N ARG A 134 -12.20 16.64 -1.04
CA ARG A 134 -11.92 16.47 -2.46
C ARG A 134 -13.03 17.11 -3.28
N ASP A 135 -12.74 17.49 -4.51
CA ASP A 135 -13.76 17.96 -5.45
C ASP A 135 -14.95 16.98 -5.45
N PRO A 136 -16.20 17.45 -5.22
CA PRO A 136 -17.34 16.58 -4.99
C PRO A 136 -17.63 15.63 -6.16
N ILE A 137 -17.41 16.07 -7.40
CA ILE A 137 -17.68 15.24 -8.59
C ILE A 137 -16.57 14.22 -8.78
N LEU A 138 -15.30 14.62 -8.61
CA LEU A 138 -14.17 13.67 -8.63
C LEU A 138 -14.30 12.62 -7.53
N ARG A 139 -14.70 13.02 -6.32
CA ARG A 139 -14.93 12.11 -5.21
C ARG A 139 -16.11 11.18 -5.47
N LEU A 140 -17.22 11.71 -5.99
CA LEU A 140 -18.39 10.91 -6.34
C LEU A 140 -18.06 9.88 -7.42
N GLY A 141 -17.39 10.30 -8.50
CA GLY A 141 -16.98 9.39 -9.56
C GLY A 141 -15.98 8.34 -9.10
N SER A 142 -15.02 8.73 -8.26
CA SER A 142 -14.10 7.78 -7.62
C SER A 142 -14.84 6.72 -6.81
N GLY A 143 -15.82 7.13 -5.98
CA GLY A 143 -16.62 6.19 -5.19
C GLY A 143 -17.56 5.32 -6.03
N TYR A 144 -18.20 5.91 -7.04
CA TYR A 144 -19.11 5.22 -7.97
C TYR A 144 -18.39 4.11 -8.74
N ASN A 145 -17.18 4.40 -9.22
CA ASN A 145 -16.36 3.46 -9.97
C ASN A 145 -15.67 2.46 -9.05
N TYR A 146 -15.24 2.86 -7.84
CA TYR A 146 -14.64 1.95 -6.87
C TYR A 146 -15.59 0.79 -6.51
N VAL A 147 -16.87 1.08 -6.27
CA VAL A 147 -17.87 0.03 -5.96
C VAL A 147 -18.06 -0.94 -7.13
N ARG A 148 -18.00 -0.45 -8.37
CA ARG A 148 -18.21 -1.27 -9.58
C ARG A 148 -16.99 -2.06 -9.99
N LEU A 149 -15.81 -1.46 -9.86
CA LEU A 149 -14.60 -1.97 -10.49
C LEU A 149 -13.58 -2.48 -9.46
N GLY A 150 -13.68 -2.07 -8.19
CA GLY A 150 -12.82 -2.54 -7.09
C GLY A 150 -13.15 -3.95 -6.59
N ALA A 151 -13.97 -4.69 -7.31
CA ALA A 151 -14.39 -6.04 -6.96
C ALA A 151 -13.23 -7.04 -7.02
N ARG A 152 -13.10 -7.89 -5.99
CA ARG A 152 -12.01 -8.89 -5.89
C ARG A 152 -12.09 -10.01 -6.92
N SER A 153 -13.22 -10.16 -7.62
CA SER A 153 -13.45 -11.20 -8.63
C SER A 153 -14.38 -10.70 -9.75
N GLU A 154 -14.29 -11.34 -10.92
CA GLU A 154 -15.14 -11.03 -12.09
C GLU A 154 -16.63 -11.26 -11.80
N GLN A 155 -16.97 -12.35 -11.11
CA GLN A 155 -18.36 -12.63 -10.69
C GLN A 155 -18.91 -11.52 -9.79
N HIS A 156 -18.12 -11.05 -8.81
CA HIS A 156 -18.57 -9.97 -7.94
C HIS A 156 -18.81 -8.66 -8.72
N ARG A 157 -18.00 -8.39 -9.75
CA ARG A 157 -18.23 -7.25 -10.65
C ARG A 157 -19.54 -7.40 -11.43
N GLU A 158 -19.81 -8.57 -11.99
CA GLU A 158 -21.07 -8.84 -12.70
C GLU A 158 -22.29 -8.71 -11.78
N ASP A 159 -22.18 -9.21 -10.55
CA ASP A 159 -23.24 -9.09 -9.54
C ASP A 159 -23.50 -7.63 -9.18
N VAL A 160 -22.43 -6.84 -9.00
CA VAL A 160 -22.55 -5.40 -8.72
C VAL A 160 -23.17 -4.65 -9.89
N VAL A 161 -22.76 -4.94 -11.13
CA VAL A 161 -23.34 -4.30 -12.33
C VAL A 161 -24.81 -4.69 -12.49
N THR A 162 -25.15 -5.96 -12.27
CA THR A 162 -26.53 -6.45 -12.27
C THR A 162 -27.35 -5.75 -11.18
N PHE A 163 -26.80 -5.66 -9.97
CA PHE A 163 -27.48 -5.07 -8.83
C PHE A 163 -27.59 -3.55 -8.89
N LEU A 164 -26.58 -2.80 -9.35
CA LEU A 164 -26.54 -1.33 -9.32
C LEU A 164 -26.80 -0.66 -10.68
N GLY A 165 -26.81 -1.45 -11.76
CA GLY A 165 -26.95 -0.97 -13.14
C GLY A 165 -25.61 -0.60 -13.79
N ASN A 166 -25.56 -0.76 -15.12
CA ASN A 166 -24.39 -0.51 -15.97
C ASN A 166 -24.33 0.91 -16.58
N GLN A 167 -24.98 1.88 -15.97
CA GLN A 167 -24.95 3.26 -16.48
C GLN A 167 -23.65 3.97 -16.08
N THR A 168 -23.20 4.92 -16.90
CA THR A 168 -22.12 5.84 -16.51
C THR A 168 -22.58 6.71 -15.33
N LEU A 169 -21.64 7.30 -14.57
CA LEU A 169 -22.03 8.25 -13.51
C LEU A 169 -22.83 9.42 -14.08
N ALA A 170 -22.41 9.93 -15.24
CA ALA A 170 -23.01 11.09 -15.85
C ALA A 170 -24.46 10.85 -16.29
N ASP A 171 -24.79 9.63 -16.72
CA ASP A 171 -26.18 9.26 -17.03
C ASP A 171 -26.95 8.94 -15.75
N CYS A 172 -26.36 8.12 -14.86
CA CYS A 172 -27.00 7.62 -13.66
C CYS A 172 -27.39 8.73 -12.67
N ILE A 173 -26.65 9.84 -12.62
CA ILE A 173 -26.92 10.92 -11.66
C ILE A 173 -28.19 11.73 -11.99
N PHE A 174 -28.63 11.73 -13.26
CA PHE A 174 -29.85 12.42 -13.70
C PHE A 174 -31.02 11.46 -13.95
N ASP A 175 -30.76 10.16 -14.04
CA ASP A 175 -31.80 9.13 -13.98
C ASP A 175 -32.24 8.93 -12.52
N GLU A 176 -33.49 9.31 -12.20
CA GLU A 176 -33.98 9.28 -10.82
C GLU A 176 -33.94 7.88 -10.20
N ALA A 177 -34.25 6.83 -10.98
CA ALA A 177 -34.20 5.46 -10.52
C ALA A 177 -32.75 5.01 -10.26
N CYS A 178 -31.83 5.33 -11.16
CA CYS A 178 -30.42 5.00 -11.01
C CYS A 178 -29.78 5.77 -9.85
N ALA A 179 -30.06 7.06 -9.74
CA ALA A 179 -29.55 7.92 -8.68
C ALA A 179 -30.06 7.48 -7.29
N ALA A 180 -31.34 7.11 -7.17
CA ALA A 180 -31.91 6.57 -5.94
C ALA A 180 -31.29 5.22 -5.58
N LYS A 181 -31.19 4.31 -6.56
CA LYS A 181 -30.61 2.97 -6.40
C LYS A 181 -29.15 3.01 -5.95
N ASN A 182 -28.37 3.93 -6.51
CA ASN A 182 -26.96 4.15 -6.18
C ASN A 182 -26.75 5.14 -5.02
N LYS A 183 -27.83 5.66 -4.43
CA LYS A 183 -27.80 6.65 -3.34
C LYS A 183 -26.94 7.87 -3.70
N LEU A 184 -26.93 8.32 -4.96
CA LEU A 184 -26.02 9.35 -5.46
C LEU A 184 -26.25 10.71 -4.78
N ARG A 185 -27.51 11.09 -4.51
CA ARG A 185 -27.83 12.31 -3.76
C ARG A 185 -27.27 12.29 -2.32
N ARG A 186 -27.30 11.14 -1.65
CA ARG A 186 -26.64 10.94 -0.35
C ARG A 186 -25.12 11.08 -0.50
N MET A 187 -24.54 10.42 -1.49
CA MET A 187 -23.11 10.48 -1.73
C MET A 187 -22.66 11.90 -2.06
N CYS A 188 -23.45 12.68 -2.79
CA CYS A 188 -23.20 14.10 -3.13
C CYS A 188 -23.21 15.08 -1.94
N SER A 189 -23.56 14.62 -0.73
CA SER A 189 -23.56 15.43 0.50
C SER A 189 -22.71 14.79 1.61
N ILE A 190 -21.88 13.80 1.26
CA ILE A 190 -21.18 13.01 2.27
C ILE A 190 -20.10 13.81 3.00
N GLN A 191 -19.33 14.65 2.30
CA GLN A 191 -18.29 15.45 2.95
C GLN A 191 -18.91 16.44 3.93
N ALA A 192 -19.97 17.11 3.49
CA ALA A 192 -20.71 18.05 4.33
C ALA A 192 -21.32 17.35 5.56
N ARG A 193 -21.86 16.13 5.41
CA ARG A 193 -22.39 15.34 6.54
C ARG A 193 -21.29 14.96 7.55
N TYR A 194 -20.16 14.44 7.07
CA TYR A 194 -19.03 14.08 7.93
C TYR A 194 -18.52 15.29 8.72
N LEU A 195 -18.40 16.44 8.05
CA LEU A 195 -17.93 17.69 8.64
C LEU A 195 -18.99 18.40 9.50
N CYS A 196 -20.28 18.13 9.29
CA CYS A 196 -21.34 18.59 10.17
C CYS A 196 -21.30 17.84 11.50
N GLY A 197 -21.12 16.52 11.46
CA GLY A 197 -20.98 15.66 12.63
C GLY A 197 -22.25 14.92 13.04
N GLY A 198 -22.35 14.57 14.33
CA GLY A 198 -23.45 13.79 14.91
C GLY A 198 -24.63 14.60 15.47
N GLY A 199 -24.74 15.89 15.16
CA GLY A 199 -25.90 16.71 15.57
C GLY A 199 -27.17 16.33 14.80
N GLU A 200 -28.34 16.59 15.37
CA GLU A 200 -29.64 16.31 14.71
C GLU A 200 -29.75 17.01 13.35
N GLU A 201 -29.22 18.23 13.25
CA GLU A 201 -29.18 19.01 12.01
C GLU A 201 -28.30 18.39 10.91
N CYS A 202 -27.43 17.45 11.26
CA CYS A 202 -26.52 16.75 10.34
C CYS A 202 -27.17 15.49 9.75
N PHE A 203 -28.22 14.96 10.37
CA PHE A 203 -28.95 13.77 9.93
C PHE A 203 -30.10 14.13 8.98
N VAL A 204 -29.75 14.61 7.79
CA VAL A 204 -30.73 14.80 6.71
C VAL A 204 -31.06 13.44 6.07
N HIS A 205 -32.17 12.84 6.50
CA HIS A 205 -32.68 11.58 5.94
C HIS A 205 -33.16 11.80 4.49
N TRP A 206 -32.50 11.18 3.52
CA TRP A 206 -32.84 11.36 2.09
C TRP A 206 -34.17 10.68 1.68
N HIS A 207 -34.75 9.82 2.52
CA HIS A 207 -36.00 9.12 2.21
C HIS A 207 -37.26 9.81 2.77
N THR A 208 -37.12 10.76 3.68
CA THR A 208 -38.25 11.30 4.46
C THR A 208 -38.41 12.82 4.34
N VAL A 209 -37.58 13.46 3.52
CA VAL A 209 -37.63 14.91 3.36
C VAL A 209 -38.46 15.22 2.13
N ASP A 210 -39.62 15.81 2.37
CA ASP A 210 -40.39 16.53 1.36
C ASP A 210 -39.46 17.50 0.60
N GLU A 211 -39.47 17.46 -0.73
CA GLU A 211 -38.47 18.17 -1.56
C GLU A 211 -38.40 19.67 -1.22
N GLU A 212 -39.54 20.24 -0.79
CA GLU A 212 -39.68 21.64 -0.36
C GLU A 212 -38.73 22.03 0.79
N ASN A 213 -38.41 21.11 1.70
CA ASN A 213 -37.56 21.40 2.88
C ASN A 213 -36.13 20.87 2.76
N TYR A 214 -35.78 20.19 1.66
CA TYR A 214 -34.48 19.54 1.50
C TYR A 214 -33.34 20.57 1.42
N VAL A 215 -33.52 21.63 0.64
CA VAL A 215 -32.52 22.69 0.46
C VAL A 215 -32.26 23.43 1.78
N GLU A 216 -33.30 23.73 2.55
CA GLU A 216 -33.16 24.40 3.85
C GLU A 216 -32.37 23.54 4.85
N LYS A 217 -32.69 22.24 4.93
CA LYS A 217 -31.98 21.28 5.79
C LYS A 217 -30.52 21.13 5.38
N LEU A 218 -30.23 21.05 4.07
CA LEU A 218 -28.85 21.07 3.57
C LEU A 218 -28.13 22.38 3.93
N GLY A 219 -28.82 23.52 3.84
CA GLY A 219 -28.26 24.80 4.25
C GLY A 219 -27.85 24.85 5.72
N LYS A 220 -28.66 24.29 6.62
CA LYS A 220 -28.34 24.14 8.05
C LYS A 220 -27.10 23.25 8.24
N LEU A 221 -27.07 22.10 7.58
CA LEU A 221 -25.94 21.17 7.61
C LEU A 221 -24.64 21.83 7.12
N VAL A 222 -24.66 22.52 5.98
CA VAL A 222 -23.50 23.23 5.41
C VAL A 222 -23.01 24.32 6.38
N LYS A 223 -23.93 25.07 7.00
CA LYS A 223 -23.59 26.10 7.98
C LYS A 223 -22.83 25.51 9.18
N VAL A 224 -23.28 24.36 9.70
CA VAL A 224 -22.61 23.68 10.81
C VAL A 224 -21.26 23.10 10.38
N ALA A 225 -21.18 22.48 9.20
CA ALA A 225 -19.94 21.94 8.65
C ALA A 225 -18.85 23.02 8.52
N LYS A 226 -19.18 24.18 7.92
CA LYS A 226 -18.25 25.32 7.82
C LYS A 226 -17.81 25.82 9.19
N ARG A 227 -18.74 25.98 10.13
CA ARG A 227 -18.43 26.37 11.52
C ARG A 227 -17.46 25.39 12.19
N ASN A 228 -17.63 24.09 11.97
CA ASN A 228 -16.72 23.08 12.53
C ASN A 228 -15.31 23.19 11.92
N MET A 229 -15.20 23.39 10.61
CA MET A 229 -13.92 23.59 9.94
C MET A 229 -13.16 24.82 10.45
N GLU A 230 -13.88 25.88 10.78
CA GLU A 230 -13.29 27.11 11.33
C GLU A 230 -12.87 26.97 12.80
N ARG A 231 -13.67 26.27 13.62
CA ARG A 231 -13.57 26.35 15.08
C ARG A 231 -13.11 25.08 15.78
N ASN A 232 -13.38 23.92 15.18
CA ASN A 232 -13.27 22.63 15.84
C ASN A 232 -12.28 21.69 15.15
N ILE A 233 -11.94 21.95 13.89
CA ILE A 233 -10.97 21.18 13.11
C ILE A 233 -9.68 22.00 13.01
N LEU A 234 -8.57 21.42 13.47
CA LEU A 234 -7.27 22.09 13.40
C LEU A 234 -6.88 22.33 11.95
N PHE A 235 -7.07 21.34 11.07
CA PHE A 235 -6.70 21.43 9.66
C PHE A 235 -7.65 20.68 8.72
N THR A 236 -8.11 21.38 7.67
CA THR A 236 -8.82 20.76 6.54
C THR A 236 -8.02 20.96 5.27
N GLY A 237 -7.42 19.88 4.78
CA GLY A 237 -6.67 19.85 3.53
C GLY A 237 -7.59 19.66 2.32
N VAL A 238 -7.04 19.92 1.14
CA VAL A 238 -7.70 19.70 -0.15
C VAL A 238 -6.87 18.71 -0.97
N VAL A 239 -7.49 17.62 -1.42
CA VAL A 239 -6.80 16.54 -2.16
C VAL A 239 -6.17 17.07 -3.46
N GLU A 240 -6.84 17.98 -4.15
CA GLU A 240 -6.34 18.64 -5.36
C GLU A 240 -5.14 19.57 -5.09
N GLU A 241 -4.92 19.98 -3.83
CA GLU A 241 -3.81 20.82 -3.36
C GLU A 241 -3.02 20.06 -2.27
N MET A 242 -2.75 18.76 -2.51
CA MET A 242 -2.17 17.85 -1.51
C MET A 242 -0.78 18.29 -1.05
N GLN A 243 0.08 18.75 -1.96
CA GLN A 243 1.43 19.18 -1.61
C GLN A 243 1.40 20.37 -0.65
N GLU A 244 0.57 21.37 -0.96
CA GLU A 244 0.31 22.52 -0.11
C GLU A 244 -0.31 22.11 1.23
N SER A 245 -1.24 21.16 1.20
CA SER A 245 -1.92 20.67 2.39
C SER A 245 -0.96 19.95 3.35
N MET A 246 -0.09 19.10 2.82
CA MET A 246 0.92 18.39 3.60
C MET A 246 2.00 19.33 4.14
N GLY A 247 2.48 20.29 3.35
CA GLY A 247 3.42 21.30 3.86
C GLY A 247 2.81 22.16 4.99
N ALA A 248 1.51 22.42 4.93
CA ALA A 248 0.80 23.08 6.02
C ALA A 248 0.72 22.20 7.28
N LEU A 249 0.48 20.89 7.13
CA LEU A 249 0.46 19.92 8.23
C LEU A 249 1.82 19.71 8.87
N GLU A 250 2.89 19.59 8.09
CA GLU A 250 4.28 19.53 8.58
C GLU A 250 4.58 20.73 9.49
N THR A 251 4.12 21.93 9.11
CA THR A 251 4.30 23.13 9.94
C THR A 251 3.37 23.15 11.17
N LEU A 252 2.15 22.63 11.06
CA LEU A 252 1.13 22.66 12.13
C LEU A 252 1.35 21.58 13.20
N LEU A 253 1.82 20.42 12.75
CA LEU A 253 1.90 19.18 13.50
C LEU A 253 3.22 18.46 13.15
N PRO A 254 4.39 19.11 13.34
CA PRO A 254 5.69 18.55 12.95
C PRO A 254 5.96 17.20 13.61
N THR A 255 5.48 16.98 14.84
CA THR A 255 5.60 15.67 15.51
C THR A 255 5.09 14.49 14.67
N TYR A 256 4.07 14.70 13.84
CA TYR A 256 3.47 13.63 13.03
C TYR A 256 3.89 13.68 11.56
N PHE A 257 4.33 14.85 11.07
CA PHE A 257 4.48 15.11 9.64
C PHE A 257 5.82 15.75 9.28
N GLU A 258 6.78 15.87 10.20
CA GLU A 258 8.15 16.32 9.90
C GLU A 258 8.85 15.37 8.94
N GLY A 259 9.51 15.92 7.92
CA GLY A 259 10.22 15.13 6.93
C GLY A 259 9.28 14.41 5.96
N ILE A 260 7.98 14.77 5.94
CA ILE A 260 7.07 14.32 4.89
C ILE A 260 7.43 15.05 3.59
N GLU A 261 8.53 14.64 2.98
CA GLU A 261 8.78 14.97 1.59
C GLU A 261 7.64 14.34 0.80
N VAL A 262 6.68 15.17 0.41
CA VAL A 262 5.74 14.84 -0.64
C VAL A 262 6.54 14.84 -1.94
N GLU A 263 7.42 13.85 -2.09
CA GLU A 263 8.04 13.58 -3.35
C GLU A 263 6.91 13.42 -4.35
N SER A 264 7.02 14.11 -5.48
CA SER A 264 6.12 13.90 -6.61
C SER A 264 6.03 12.42 -6.98
N GLU A 265 7.00 11.60 -6.58
CA GLU A 265 7.07 10.16 -6.80
C GLU A 265 6.20 9.35 -5.83
N SER A 266 6.01 9.81 -4.59
CA SER A 266 5.05 9.24 -3.61
C SER A 266 3.61 9.59 -3.96
N LEU A 267 3.34 10.82 -4.42
CA LEU A 267 2.05 11.18 -5.04
C LEU A 267 1.84 10.46 -6.37
N LYS A 268 2.91 10.23 -7.16
CA LYS A 268 2.83 9.33 -8.33
C LYS A 268 2.64 7.89 -7.90
N LYS A 269 3.09 7.43 -6.73
CA LYS A 269 2.87 6.05 -6.25
C LYS A 269 1.45 5.86 -5.76
N ALA A 270 0.90 6.80 -4.99
CA ALA A 270 -0.51 6.81 -4.60
C ALA A 270 -1.44 7.05 -5.81
N GLY A 271 -1.04 7.93 -6.74
CA GLY A 271 -1.66 8.06 -8.07
C GLY A 271 -1.54 6.77 -8.88
N LYS A 272 -0.38 6.09 -8.82
CA LYS A 272 -0.13 4.76 -9.40
C LYS A 272 -0.79 3.64 -8.63
N GLU A 273 -1.34 3.77 -7.44
CA GLU A 273 -2.25 2.73 -6.91
C GLU A 273 -3.58 2.81 -7.63
N GLY A 274 -4.01 4.04 -7.99
CA GLY A 274 -5.03 4.27 -9.02
C GLY A 274 -4.62 3.83 -10.43
N ASP A 275 -3.37 4.05 -10.85
CA ASP A 275 -2.91 3.62 -12.19
C ASP A 275 -2.46 2.15 -12.23
N ASN A 276 -2.14 1.50 -11.11
CA ASN A 276 -1.85 0.07 -11.02
C ASN A 276 -3.16 -0.69 -11.14
N PHE A 277 -4.25 -0.14 -10.60
CA PHE A 277 -5.60 -0.56 -10.94
C PHE A 277 -5.88 -0.41 -12.45
N GLU A 278 -5.50 0.71 -13.10
CA GLU A 278 -5.55 0.82 -14.57
C GLU A 278 -4.61 -0.16 -15.31
N ARG A 279 -3.46 -0.49 -14.73
CA ARG A 279 -2.46 -1.42 -15.30
C ARG A 279 -2.93 -2.86 -15.18
N ASP A 280 -3.61 -3.21 -14.11
CA ASP A 280 -4.22 -4.52 -13.87
C ASP A 280 -5.45 -4.70 -14.78
N ILE A 281 -6.20 -3.62 -15.07
CA ILE A 281 -7.19 -3.58 -16.17
C ILE A 281 -6.52 -3.87 -17.53
N ARG A 282 -5.33 -3.29 -17.81
CA ARG A 282 -4.61 -3.51 -19.08
C ARG A 282 -3.99 -4.90 -19.24
N LYS A 283 -3.78 -5.65 -18.16
CA LYS A 283 -3.06 -6.94 -18.20
C LYS A 283 -3.94 -8.17 -18.46
N GLY A 284 -5.25 -8.06 -18.61
CA GLY A 284 -6.03 -9.23 -19.04
C GLY A 284 -7.55 -9.14 -19.10
N VAL A 285 -8.19 -8.08 -18.60
CA VAL A 285 -9.68 -8.04 -18.55
C VAL A 285 -10.21 -6.73 -19.14
N ALA A 286 -10.41 -6.79 -20.45
CA ALA A 286 -11.23 -5.91 -21.29
C ALA A 286 -10.76 -4.46 -21.53
N LEU A 287 -10.40 -4.20 -22.80
CA LEU A 287 -10.39 -2.88 -23.45
C LEU A 287 -11.71 -2.08 -23.31
N ASN A 288 -12.81 -2.71 -22.85
CA ASN A 288 -14.07 -2.05 -22.56
C ASN A 288 -14.10 -1.36 -21.17
N VAL A 289 -13.34 -1.85 -20.19
CA VAL A 289 -13.30 -1.28 -18.82
C VAL A 289 -12.54 0.06 -18.79
N ALA A 290 -11.62 0.28 -19.73
CA ALA A 290 -10.93 1.56 -19.89
C ALA A 290 -11.85 2.72 -20.34
N LYS A 291 -13.02 2.41 -20.94
CA LYS A 291 -14.08 3.42 -21.18
C LYS A 291 -14.91 3.69 -19.92
N GLU A 292 -14.92 2.79 -18.93
CA GLU A 292 -15.78 2.85 -17.75
C GLU A 292 -15.17 3.62 -16.57
N TYR A 293 -13.87 3.92 -16.61
CA TYR A 293 -13.23 4.91 -15.72
C TYR A 293 -13.21 6.33 -16.31
N ALA A 294 -14.07 6.64 -17.28
CA ALA A 294 -14.18 7.98 -17.80
C ALA A 294 -14.55 8.94 -16.66
N LYS A 295 -13.58 9.77 -16.24
CA LYS A 295 -13.87 10.97 -15.45
C LYS A 295 -14.99 11.71 -16.20
N PRO A 296 -16.03 12.21 -15.51
CA PRO A 296 -17.08 12.97 -16.18
C PRO A 296 -16.44 14.03 -17.06
N THR A 297 -16.93 14.16 -18.30
CA THR A 297 -16.46 15.16 -19.24
C THR A 297 -16.66 16.56 -18.67
N VAL A 298 -16.03 17.57 -19.27
CA VAL A 298 -16.19 18.95 -18.81
C VAL A 298 -17.67 19.35 -18.85
N GLU A 299 -18.38 18.99 -19.91
CA GLU A 299 -19.80 19.27 -20.10
C GLU A 299 -20.67 18.56 -19.05
N GLU A 300 -20.38 17.30 -18.74
CA GLU A 300 -21.09 16.53 -17.71
C GLU A 300 -20.88 17.13 -16.32
N ARG A 301 -19.64 17.56 -16.01
CA ARG A 301 -19.36 18.27 -14.75
C ARG A 301 -20.14 19.56 -14.66
N GLU A 302 -20.14 20.36 -15.72
CA GLU A 302 -20.88 21.61 -15.76
C GLU A 302 -22.38 21.39 -15.59
N ARG A 303 -22.93 20.30 -16.16
CA ARG A 303 -24.33 19.91 -15.95
C ARG A 303 -24.60 19.58 -14.47
N ILE A 304 -23.77 18.75 -13.85
CA ILE A 304 -23.92 18.36 -12.43
C ILE A 304 -23.83 19.59 -11.51
N VAL A 305 -22.92 20.52 -11.79
CA VAL A 305 -22.80 21.78 -11.04
C VAL A 305 -24.03 22.65 -11.21
N ARG A 306 -24.49 22.83 -12.46
CA ARG A 306 -25.63 23.69 -12.81
C ARG A 306 -26.93 23.22 -12.17
N GLU A 307 -27.12 21.91 -12.08
CA GLU A 307 -28.32 21.31 -11.48
C GLU A 307 -28.21 21.17 -9.95
N GLY A 308 -27.09 21.54 -9.34
CA GLY A 308 -26.95 21.64 -7.89
C GLY A 308 -26.96 20.31 -7.14
N VAL A 309 -26.80 19.17 -7.82
CA VAL A 309 -26.94 17.83 -7.23
C VAL A 309 -25.98 17.60 -6.05
N CYS A 310 -24.78 18.17 -6.14
CA CYS A 310 -23.70 18.08 -5.16
C CYS A 310 -23.47 19.41 -4.39
N TRP A 311 -24.46 20.32 -4.37
CA TRP A 311 -24.29 21.68 -3.86
C TRP A 311 -23.70 21.75 -2.44
N ALA A 312 -24.19 20.92 -1.51
CA ALA A 312 -23.73 20.94 -0.12
C ALA A 312 -22.23 20.60 0.01
N ASP A 313 -21.74 19.59 -0.72
CA ASP A 313 -20.33 19.23 -0.72
C ASP A 313 -19.49 20.30 -1.45
N PHE A 314 -20.02 20.95 -2.49
CA PHE A 314 -19.33 22.06 -3.16
C PHE A 314 -19.12 23.26 -2.23
N GLU A 315 -20.15 23.65 -1.48
CA GLU A 315 -20.05 24.74 -0.52
C GLU A 315 -18.98 24.49 0.56
N VAL A 316 -18.86 23.25 1.01
CA VAL A 316 -17.87 22.84 2.01
C VAL A 316 -16.48 22.70 1.40
N TYR A 317 -16.36 22.18 0.19
CA TYR A 317 -15.11 22.08 -0.57
C TYR A 317 -14.50 23.47 -0.86
N GLU A 318 -15.29 24.41 -1.40
CA GLU A 318 -14.81 25.77 -1.68
C GLU A 318 -14.44 26.51 -0.39
N HIS A 319 -15.16 26.28 0.70
CA HIS A 319 -14.80 26.82 2.00
C HIS A 319 -13.47 26.24 2.52
N ALA A 320 -13.24 24.94 2.38
CA ALA A 320 -11.98 24.30 2.75
C ALA A 320 -10.80 24.89 1.97
N ARG A 321 -10.98 25.05 0.65
CA ARG A 321 -9.98 25.63 -0.25
C ARG A 321 -9.66 27.08 0.10
N LYS A 322 -10.68 27.87 0.48
CA LYS A 322 -10.49 29.22 1.00
C LYS A 322 -9.66 29.21 2.30
N LEU A 323 -10.02 28.37 3.28
CA LEU A 323 -9.29 28.26 4.55
C LEU A 323 -7.84 27.82 4.34
N LEU A 324 -7.58 26.88 3.42
CA LEU A 324 -6.24 26.44 3.07
C LEU A 324 -5.40 27.61 2.53
N LYS A 325 -5.95 28.37 1.57
CA LYS A 325 -5.28 29.55 0.99
C LYS A 325 -5.03 30.65 2.02
N GLU A 326 -5.97 30.93 2.91
CA GLU A 326 -5.80 31.91 3.99
C GLU A 326 -4.68 31.49 4.95
N ARG A 327 -4.64 30.21 5.34
CA ARG A 327 -3.62 29.68 6.25
C ARG A 327 -2.21 29.67 5.64
N ILE A 328 -2.10 29.35 4.36
CA ILE A 328 -0.83 29.40 3.63
C ILE A 328 -0.41 30.86 3.37
N GLY A 329 -1.35 31.70 2.93
CA GLY A 329 -1.14 33.11 2.61
C GLY A 329 -0.68 33.94 3.82
N ASN A 330 -1.31 33.73 4.98
CA ASN A 330 -0.98 34.44 6.22
C ASN A 330 0.40 34.05 6.78
N ARG A 331 0.92 32.87 6.46
CA ARG A 331 2.28 32.44 6.84
C ARG A 331 3.37 33.00 5.92
N GLY A 332 2.99 33.61 4.80
CA GLY A 332 3.91 34.20 3.83
C GLY A 332 4.72 35.42 4.31
N CYS A 333 4.54 35.94 5.53
CA CYS A 333 5.17 37.19 5.97
C CYS A 333 6.35 37.07 6.96
N ALA A 334 6.55 35.95 7.67
CA ALA A 334 7.58 35.88 8.71
C ALA A 334 8.83 35.05 8.34
N THR A 335 8.68 33.95 7.61
CA THR A 335 9.80 33.01 7.34
C THR A 335 10.35 33.06 5.91
N ARG A 336 9.77 33.88 5.02
CA ARG A 336 10.17 33.97 3.59
C ARG A 336 11.33 34.93 3.28
N ARG A 337 12.00 35.55 4.27
CA ARG A 337 13.06 36.55 4.01
C ARG A 337 14.47 36.02 3.71
N LYS A 338 14.81 34.76 3.98
CA LYS A 338 16.14 34.21 3.63
C LYS A 338 16.21 33.44 2.30
N GLY A 339 15.09 32.95 1.78
CA GLY A 339 15.06 32.20 0.50
C GLY A 339 14.70 32.99 -0.75
N LEU A 340 14.04 34.16 -0.63
CA LEU A 340 13.41 34.84 -1.78
C LEU A 340 14.10 36.12 -2.29
N ALA A 341 15.20 36.57 -1.67
CA ALA A 341 15.96 37.74 -2.15
C ALA A 341 16.68 37.50 -3.49
N ILE A 342 16.81 36.25 -3.93
CA ILE A 342 17.47 35.86 -5.20
C ILE A 342 16.50 35.89 -6.40
N PHE A 343 15.18 36.03 -6.20
CA PHE A 343 14.20 35.82 -7.28
C PHE A 343 13.46 37.06 -7.81
N LYS A 344 13.68 38.27 -7.26
CA LYS A 344 12.93 39.48 -7.68
C LYS A 344 13.52 40.30 -8.85
N LYS A 345 14.37 39.69 -9.68
CA LYS A 345 14.65 40.18 -11.04
C LYS A 345 14.53 39.04 -12.06
N LYS A 346 13.34 38.50 -12.27
CA LYS A 346 13.07 37.64 -13.44
C LYS A 346 12.12 38.33 -14.41
N LYS A 347 12.65 38.54 -15.61
CA LYS A 347 12.02 38.97 -16.86
C LYS A 347 10.78 38.08 -17.12
N LYS A 348 9.67 38.66 -17.60
CA LYS A 348 8.44 37.92 -17.98
C LYS A 348 8.82 36.64 -18.75
N VAL A 349 8.56 35.49 -18.15
CA VAL A 349 8.64 34.17 -18.80
C VAL A 349 7.36 34.02 -19.62
N ALA A 350 7.44 33.37 -20.78
CA ALA A 350 6.26 33.10 -21.60
C ALA A 350 5.35 32.12 -20.85
N ASP A 351 4.11 32.53 -20.59
CA ASP A 351 3.15 31.73 -19.83
C ASP A 351 2.35 30.80 -20.75
N THR A 352 2.31 31.07 -22.07
CA THR A 352 1.55 30.27 -23.02
C THR A 352 2.30 29.98 -24.32
N PHE A 353 1.90 28.91 -25.00
CA PHE A 353 2.37 28.60 -26.36
C PHE A 353 2.08 29.72 -27.37
N GLU A 354 0.96 30.43 -27.19
CA GLU A 354 0.60 31.57 -28.03
C GLU A 354 1.65 32.68 -27.94
N ASP A 355 2.29 32.87 -26.79
CA ASP A 355 3.37 33.86 -26.63
C ASP A 355 4.61 33.49 -27.45
N VAL A 356 4.95 32.20 -27.51
CA VAL A 356 6.05 31.68 -28.32
C VAL A 356 5.77 31.85 -29.81
N LEU A 357 4.54 31.53 -30.26
CA LEU A 357 4.15 31.75 -31.65
C LEU A 357 4.09 33.24 -32.02
N LYS A 358 3.70 34.11 -31.09
CA LYS A 358 3.69 35.56 -31.30
C LYS A 358 5.12 36.10 -31.45
N ASP A 359 6.06 35.69 -30.60
CA ASP A 359 7.47 36.12 -30.69
C ASP A 359 8.16 35.60 -31.96
N ALA A 360 7.83 34.37 -32.36
CA ALA A 360 8.32 33.79 -33.62
C ALA A 360 7.72 34.43 -34.88
N GLY A 361 6.66 35.25 -34.74
CA GLY A 361 5.89 35.78 -35.85
C GLY A 361 5.10 34.72 -36.62
N LEU A 362 4.75 33.60 -35.96
CA LEU A 362 4.12 32.42 -36.54
C LEU A 362 2.64 32.24 -36.12
N ASN A 363 2.16 33.06 -35.18
CA ASN A 363 0.82 32.93 -34.58
C ASN A 363 -0.31 32.89 -35.62
N LYS A 364 -0.28 33.75 -36.63
CA LYS A 364 -1.33 33.79 -37.67
C LYS A 364 -1.43 32.51 -38.50
N LYS A 365 -0.32 31.78 -38.65
CA LYS A 365 -0.23 30.64 -39.56
C LYS A 365 -0.48 29.31 -38.86
N TYR A 366 -0.03 29.17 -37.61
CA TYR A 366 -0.02 27.87 -36.93
C TYR A 366 -0.88 27.79 -35.67
N LYS A 367 -1.52 28.88 -35.22
CA LYS A 367 -2.36 28.84 -34.00
C LYS A 367 -3.43 27.75 -34.05
N THR A 368 -4.17 27.65 -35.15
CA THR A 368 -5.23 26.64 -35.33
C THR A 368 -4.65 25.23 -35.45
N ALA A 369 -3.60 25.04 -36.26
CA ALA A 369 -2.96 23.74 -36.45
C ALA A 369 -2.45 23.11 -35.13
N PHE A 370 -1.93 23.91 -34.20
CA PHE A 370 -1.51 23.39 -32.89
C PHE A 370 -2.70 23.02 -31.99
N LEU A 371 -3.76 23.83 -31.98
CA LEU A 371 -4.97 23.55 -31.22
C LEU A 371 -5.67 22.29 -31.73
N ASP A 372 -5.71 22.10 -33.05
CA ASP A 372 -6.32 20.95 -33.71
C ASP A 372 -5.53 19.65 -33.44
N ASN A 373 -4.23 19.74 -33.15
CA ASN A 373 -3.38 18.61 -32.77
C ASN A 373 -3.37 18.33 -31.26
N GLY A 374 -4.23 18.99 -30.48
CA GLY A 374 -4.36 18.76 -29.03
C GLY A 374 -3.14 19.17 -28.22
N TRP A 375 -2.27 20.00 -28.78
CA TRP A 375 -1.11 20.54 -28.08
C TRP A 375 -1.58 21.72 -27.23
N ASP A 376 -1.99 21.40 -26.00
CA ASP A 376 -2.48 22.40 -25.06
C ASP A 376 -1.41 23.46 -24.73
N SER A 377 -1.87 24.60 -24.21
CA SER A 377 -1.09 25.82 -24.00
C SER A 377 0.11 25.71 -23.04
N THR A 378 0.45 24.50 -22.57
CA THR A 378 1.41 24.28 -21.49
C THR A 378 2.87 24.38 -21.99
N PRO A 379 3.72 25.25 -21.41
CA PRO A 379 5.12 25.46 -21.83
C PRO A 379 6.02 24.20 -21.82
N HIS A 380 5.60 23.12 -21.18
CA HIS A 380 6.34 21.85 -21.12
C HIS A 380 6.26 21.03 -22.42
N VAL A 381 5.15 21.11 -23.16
CA VAL A 381 4.97 20.42 -24.44
C VAL A 381 5.96 20.96 -25.47
N LEU A 382 6.17 22.28 -25.47
CA LEU A 382 7.09 22.98 -26.37
C LEU A 382 8.54 22.55 -26.28
N ARG A 383 8.97 22.09 -25.10
CA ARG A 383 10.34 21.63 -24.86
C ARG A 383 10.60 20.23 -25.46
N ARG A 384 9.54 19.52 -25.85
CA ARG A 384 9.59 18.15 -26.39
C ARG A 384 9.34 18.07 -27.88
N LEU A 385 8.88 19.16 -28.51
CA LEU A 385 8.64 19.20 -29.94
C LEU A 385 9.97 19.05 -30.69
N SER A 386 10.09 17.95 -31.42
CA SER A 386 11.17 17.70 -32.35
C SER A 386 10.94 18.46 -33.66
N LYS A 387 11.97 18.54 -34.50
CA LYS A 387 11.81 19.05 -35.87
C LYS A 387 10.78 18.21 -36.66
N MET A 388 10.68 16.91 -36.41
CA MET A 388 9.69 16.06 -37.08
C MET A 388 8.26 16.42 -36.67
N ASP A 389 8.02 16.71 -35.39
CA ASP A 389 6.68 17.12 -34.92
C ASP A 389 6.25 18.43 -35.58
N LEU A 390 7.17 19.39 -35.71
CA LEU A 390 6.90 20.67 -36.39
C LEU A 390 6.75 20.51 -37.91
N GLN A 391 7.45 19.55 -38.53
CA GLN A 391 7.23 19.21 -39.94
C GLN A 391 5.86 18.56 -40.16
N ALA A 392 5.39 17.72 -39.23
CA ALA A 392 4.09 17.05 -39.33
C ALA A 392 2.92 18.04 -39.39
N ILE A 393 3.07 19.23 -38.81
CA ILE A 393 2.09 20.33 -38.88
C ILE A 393 2.41 21.35 -40.00
N GLY A 394 3.31 21.00 -40.92
CA GLY A 394 3.60 21.78 -42.13
C GLY A 394 4.59 22.93 -41.95
N MET A 395 5.37 23.00 -40.86
CA MET A 395 6.42 24.02 -40.75
C MET A 395 7.60 23.71 -41.67
N ASN A 396 8.06 24.72 -42.41
CA ASN A 396 9.34 24.64 -43.11
C ASN A 396 10.51 24.92 -42.16
N GLU A 397 11.73 24.59 -42.60
CA GLU A 397 12.93 24.71 -41.77
C GLU A 397 13.19 26.12 -41.25
N LYS A 398 12.90 27.15 -42.05
CA LYS A 398 13.05 28.54 -41.64
C LYS A 398 12.09 28.93 -40.51
N GLU A 399 10.87 28.41 -40.53
CA GLU A 399 9.86 28.63 -39.50
C GLU A 399 10.17 27.84 -38.23
N MET A 400 10.60 26.58 -38.36
CA MET A 400 11.07 25.77 -37.23
C MET A 400 12.22 26.47 -36.49
N ASN A 401 13.21 26.98 -37.23
CA ASN A 401 14.35 27.69 -36.63
C ASN A 401 13.91 28.97 -35.90
N LYS A 402 12.93 29.72 -36.41
CA LYS A 402 12.34 30.88 -35.71
C LYS A 402 11.62 30.47 -34.42
N MET A 403 10.90 29.36 -34.45
CA MET A 403 10.20 28.85 -33.28
C MET A 403 11.18 28.39 -32.20
N PHE A 404 12.20 27.60 -32.55
CA PHE A 404 13.23 27.19 -31.59
C PHE A 404 14.01 28.37 -31.03
N ALA A 405 14.35 29.38 -31.85
CA ALA A 405 14.99 30.60 -31.37
C ALA A 405 14.11 31.38 -30.37
N SER A 406 12.79 31.40 -30.59
CA SER A 406 11.83 32.04 -29.68
C SER A 406 11.70 31.26 -28.37
N ILE A 407 11.67 29.91 -28.44
CA ILE A 407 11.69 29.03 -27.26
C ILE A 407 12.98 29.26 -26.45
N GLU A 408 14.16 29.29 -27.09
CA GLU A 408 15.44 29.53 -26.42
C GLU A 408 15.54 30.92 -25.79
N LYS A 409 14.94 31.94 -26.42
CA LYS A 409 14.90 33.31 -25.91
C LYS A 409 13.97 33.45 -24.69
N MET A 410 12.89 32.67 -24.66
CA MET A 410 11.85 32.75 -23.62
C MET A 410 12.07 31.80 -22.45
N VAL A 411 12.84 30.72 -22.62
CA VAL A 411 13.17 29.76 -21.57
C VAL A 411 14.58 30.05 -21.03
N PRO A 412 14.74 30.51 -19.77
CA PRO A 412 16.05 30.91 -19.26
C PRO A 412 17.06 29.76 -19.22
N ALA A 413 18.32 30.06 -19.58
CA ALA A 413 19.44 29.12 -19.62
C ALA A 413 19.73 28.40 -18.28
N SER A 414 19.23 28.90 -17.15
CA SER A 414 19.33 28.24 -15.84
C SER A 414 18.59 26.90 -15.75
N GLU A 415 17.72 26.58 -16.71
CA GLU A 415 17.05 25.27 -16.82
C GLU A 415 17.66 24.36 -17.89
N LYS A 416 18.72 24.79 -18.60
CA LYS A 416 19.58 23.93 -19.44
C LYS A 416 20.54 23.10 -18.55
N LYS A 417 20.05 22.46 -17.48
CA LYS A 417 20.77 21.29 -16.95
C LYS A 417 20.64 20.19 -18.01
N VAL A 418 21.69 20.12 -18.82
CA VAL A 418 22.10 18.98 -19.63
C VAL A 418 21.69 17.69 -18.91
N LYS A 419 21.20 16.70 -19.67
CA LYS A 419 21.10 15.30 -19.24
C LYS A 419 22.47 14.83 -18.72
N GLY A 420 22.84 15.18 -17.50
CA GLY A 420 23.65 14.31 -16.69
C GLY A 420 22.85 13.04 -16.56
N LYS A 421 23.45 11.89 -16.90
CA LYS A 421 22.98 10.58 -16.44
C LYS A 421 22.39 10.78 -15.05
N LYS A 422 21.13 10.42 -14.84
CA LYS A 422 20.56 10.31 -13.50
C LYS A 422 21.50 9.33 -12.78
N ILE A 423 22.44 9.86 -12.01
CA ILE A 423 23.25 9.03 -11.15
C ILE A 423 22.29 8.71 -10.02
N ASP A 424 21.80 7.48 -10.03
CA ASP A 424 21.13 6.94 -8.87
C ASP A 424 22.11 7.12 -7.69
N LYS A 425 21.76 7.97 -6.73
CA LYS A 425 22.60 8.23 -5.56
C LYS A 425 22.89 6.94 -4.79
N ASN A 426 21.95 5.98 -4.84
CA ASN A 426 22.15 4.65 -4.30
C ASN A 426 23.15 3.85 -5.14
N LEU A 427 23.24 4.07 -6.46
CA LEU A 427 24.28 3.47 -7.30
C LEU A 427 25.67 4.06 -7.03
N GLU A 428 25.79 5.34 -6.66
CA GLU A 428 27.06 5.92 -6.20
C GLU A 428 27.49 5.36 -4.84
N LEU A 429 26.56 5.24 -3.88
CA LEU A 429 26.80 4.56 -2.61
C LEU A 429 27.17 3.08 -2.81
N ARG A 430 26.49 2.36 -3.72
CA ARG A 430 26.79 0.96 -4.08
C ARG A 430 28.09 0.76 -4.87
N LYS A 431 28.75 1.84 -5.29
CA LYS A 431 30.10 1.79 -5.88
C LYS A 431 31.19 2.02 -4.84
N SER A 432 30.84 2.57 -3.68
CA SER A 432 31.75 2.61 -2.54
C SER A 432 31.81 1.22 -1.90
N LEU A 433 32.94 0.84 -1.31
CA LEU A 433 33.11 -0.44 -0.58
C LEU A 433 32.21 -0.55 0.67
N ASN A 434 31.27 0.38 0.82
CA ASN A 434 30.32 0.49 1.91
C ASN A 434 29.00 -0.25 1.62
N TYR A 435 28.91 -1.01 0.54
CA TYR A 435 27.73 -1.81 0.20
C TYR A 435 28.12 -3.25 -0.15
N GLY A 436 27.28 -4.20 0.23
CA GLY A 436 27.49 -5.59 -0.13
C GLY A 436 26.33 -6.51 0.24
N ARG A 437 26.64 -7.80 0.31
CA ARG A 437 25.71 -8.85 0.76
C ARG A 437 26.30 -9.65 1.91
N MET A 438 25.49 -9.89 2.93
CA MET A 438 25.76 -10.78 4.04
C MET A 438 25.20 -12.15 3.70
N TYR A 439 26.03 -13.17 3.74
CA TYR A 439 25.65 -14.57 3.61
C TYR A 439 25.77 -15.20 4.98
N VAL A 440 24.72 -15.84 5.47
CA VAL A 440 24.71 -16.54 6.75
C VAL A 440 24.53 -18.02 6.46
N ASP A 441 25.34 -18.86 7.09
CA ASP A 441 25.20 -20.30 6.98
C ASP A 441 23.79 -20.72 7.43
N GLY A 442 23.12 -21.55 6.64
CA GLY A 442 21.72 -21.95 6.87
C GLY A 442 20.62 -20.92 6.53
N ALA A 443 20.93 -19.66 6.22
CA ALA A 443 19.93 -18.67 5.78
C ALA A 443 19.42 -18.98 4.36
N ALA A 444 18.12 -18.83 4.06
CA ALA A 444 17.57 -19.04 2.70
C ALA A 444 17.78 -17.86 1.74
N GLY A 445 18.50 -16.81 2.15
CA GLY A 445 18.86 -15.71 1.28
C GLY A 445 20.02 -14.91 1.84
N SER A 446 20.68 -14.16 0.95
CA SER A 446 21.68 -13.16 1.35
C SER A 446 21.01 -11.82 1.65
N PHE A 447 21.52 -11.09 2.63
CA PHE A 447 20.97 -9.78 3.00
C PHE A 447 21.83 -8.66 2.47
N GLN A 448 21.21 -7.62 1.90
CA GLN A 448 21.96 -6.42 1.55
C GLN A 448 22.44 -5.74 2.83
N PHE A 449 23.68 -5.24 2.82
CA PHE A 449 24.20 -4.43 3.91
C PHE A 449 24.78 -3.11 3.43
N MET A 450 24.76 -2.11 4.31
CA MET A 450 25.48 -0.85 4.17
C MET A 450 26.46 -0.67 5.34
N LYS A 451 27.73 -0.37 5.07
CA LYS A 451 28.72 -0.01 6.10
C LYS A 451 28.33 1.31 6.76
N ALA A 452 28.44 1.38 8.08
CA ALA A 452 28.27 2.61 8.84
C ALA A 452 29.31 3.68 8.43
N SER A 453 29.06 4.94 8.76
CA SER A 453 30.04 6.01 8.55
C SER A 453 31.22 5.96 9.52
N PHE A 454 31.16 5.06 10.50
CA PHE A 454 32.15 4.81 11.55
C PHE A 454 32.49 3.31 11.62
N GLY A 455 33.54 2.95 12.35
CA GLY A 455 34.04 1.58 12.45
C GLY A 455 35.09 1.21 11.39
N GLY A 456 35.81 0.13 11.66
CA GLY A 456 36.94 -0.37 10.87
C GLY A 456 36.55 -1.07 9.58
N ASP A 457 37.51 -1.74 8.94
CA ASP A 457 37.29 -2.44 7.68
C ASP A 457 36.56 -3.77 7.86
N ILE A 458 35.69 -4.08 6.90
CA ILE A 458 34.89 -5.32 6.90
C ILE A 458 35.84 -6.53 6.86
N PRO A 459 35.73 -7.49 7.80
CA PRO A 459 36.63 -8.63 7.84
C PRO A 459 36.36 -9.60 6.70
N LEU A 460 37.42 -10.16 6.12
CA LEU A 460 37.37 -11.12 5.00
C LEU A 460 37.15 -12.58 5.45
N LYS A 461 36.84 -12.80 6.73
CA LYS A 461 36.63 -14.12 7.34
C LYS A 461 35.22 -14.23 7.89
N SER A 462 34.74 -15.46 8.08
CA SER A 462 33.45 -15.68 8.73
C SER A 462 33.48 -15.32 10.21
N PHE A 463 32.33 -14.91 10.74
CA PHE A 463 32.14 -14.50 12.14
C PHE A 463 30.84 -15.06 12.71
N GLU A 464 30.76 -15.17 14.05
CA GLU A 464 29.58 -15.61 14.79
C GLU A 464 28.57 -14.45 14.97
N VAL A 465 27.28 -14.78 15.05
CA VAL A 465 26.18 -13.80 15.16
C VAL A 465 25.67 -13.74 16.61
N VAL A 466 25.59 -12.54 17.20
CA VAL A 466 25.12 -12.30 18.59
C VAL A 466 24.19 -11.07 18.63
N PHE A 467 23.15 -11.08 19.48
CA PHE A 467 22.11 -10.04 19.55
C PHE A 467 22.26 -9.12 20.79
N GLY A 468 21.84 -7.84 20.67
CA GLY A 468 21.88 -6.87 21.79
C GLY A 468 21.02 -5.61 21.62
N GLU A 469 20.73 -4.91 22.74
CA GLU A 469 19.87 -3.72 22.83
C GLU A 469 20.63 -2.50 23.40
N CYS A 470 20.80 -1.39 22.64
CA CYS A 470 21.39 -0.09 23.06
C CYS A 470 21.35 0.94 21.88
N THR A 471 21.94 2.15 22.01
CA THR A 471 22.13 3.10 20.87
C THR A 471 23.22 2.62 19.89
N TYR A 472 23.32 3.16 18.66
CA TYR A 472 24.27 2.64 17.66
C TYR A 472 25.74 2.70 18.08
N LEU A 473 26.16 3.81 18.69
CA LEU A 473 27.53 3.96 19.18
C LEU A 473 27.79 3.04 20.38
N GLN A 474 26.86 3.02 21.34
CA GLN A 474 26.95 2.11 22.50
C GLN A 474 26.92 0.63 22.09
N LYS A 475 26.19 0.26 21.03
CA LYS A 475 26.21 -1.09 20.46
C LYS A 475 27.58 -1.42 19.90
N ALA A 476 28.23 -0.48 19.23
CA ALA A 476 29.56 -0.69 18.66
C ALA A 476 30.61 -0.80 19.77
N GLU A 477 30.59 0.09 20.76
CA GLU A 477 31.46 0.02 21.95
C GLU A 477 31.26 -1.29 22.71
N ALA A 478 30.02 -1.64 23.05
CA ALA A 478 29.72 -2.88 23.78
C ALA A 478 30.08 -4.14 22.97
N ALA A 479 29.89 -4.13 21.64
CA ALA A 479 30.29 -5.24 20.79
C ALA A 479 31.81 -5.39 20.73
N GLU A 480 32.54 -4.28 20.63
CA GLU A 480 34.01 -4.26 20.65
C GLU A 480 34.56 -4.74 22.00
N GLU A 481 34.03 -4.24 23.12
CA GLU A 481 34.38 -4.68 24.48
C GLU A 481 34.10 -6.17 24.70
N SER A 482 33.06 -6.71 24.04
CA SER A 482 32.72 -8.13 24.07
C SER A 482 33.58 -9.00 23.15
N GLY A 483 34.53 -8.40 22.41
CA GLY A 483 35.41 -9.10 21.47
C GLY A 483 34.73 -9.52 20.16
N ALA A 484 33.58 -8.92 19.82
CA ALA A 484 32.90 -9.21 18.57
C ALA A 484 33.75 -8.76 17.36
N SER A 485 33.67 -9.53 16.27
CA SER A 485 34.42 -9.21 15.05
C SER A 485 33.72 -8.18 14.15
N VAL A 486 32.39 -8.09 14.25
CA VAL A 486 31.52 -7.22 13.45
C VAL A 486 30.26 -6.90 14.26
N LEU A 487 29.74 -5.68 14.14
CA LEU A 487 28.40 -5.33 14.57
C LEU A 487 27.44 -5.31 13.36
N VAL A 488 26.42 -6.17 13.39
CA VAL A 488 25.31 -6.15 12.42
C VAL A 488 24.09 -5.48 13.07
N VAL A 489 23.74 -4.31 12.57
CA VAL A 489 22.55 -3.56 12.98
C VAL A 489 21.40 -3.94 12.04
N VAL A 490 20.27 -4.38 12.58
CA VAL A 490 19.06 -4.58 11.77
C VAL A 490 18.23 -3.31 11.78
N ASN A 491 17.95 -2.76 10.60
CA ASN A 491 17.06 -1.61 10.44
C ASN A 491 15.63 -2.02 10.82
N SER A 492 15.09 -1.42 11.88
CA SER A 492 13.71 -1.65 12.34
C SER A 492 12.67 -0.95 11.46
N ASP A 493 13.10 0.01 10.65
CA ASP A 493 12.20 0.76 9.78
C ASP A 493 12.03 0.01 8.46
N ASN A 494 10.83 0.05 7.87
CA ASN A 494 10.53 -0.51 6.54
C ASN A 494 11.22 0.27 5.39
N GLY A 495 12.23 1.08 5.70
CA GLY A 495 12.94 1.96 4.78
C GLY A 495 14.15 1.31 4.10
N ASP A 496 14.68 2.02 3.11
CA ASP A 496 15.92 1.65 2.42
C ASP A 496 17.12 1.63 3.39
N LEU A 497 18.17 0.90 3.01
CA LEU A 497 19.44 0.94 3.75
C LEU A 497 20.06 2.34 3.62
N PHE A 498 20.47 2.91 4.75
CA PHE A 498 21.18 4.18 4.82
C PHE A 498 22.51 4.02 5.56
N SER A 499 23.40 4.99 5.41
CA SER A 499 24.65 5.01 6.18
C SER A 499 24.33 5.41 7.62
N LEU A 500 24.66 4.54 8.59
CA LEU A 500 24.48 4.84 10.01
C LEU A 500 25.43 5.98 10.42
N PRO A 501 24.92 7.15 10.85
CA PRO A 501 25.77 8.22 11.34
C PRO A 501 26.30 7.87 12.74
N ALA A 502 27.49 8.36 13.06
CA ALA A 502 28.09 8.21 14.39
C ALA A 502 27.35 9.00 15.51
N GLY A 503 26.35 9.81 15.14
CA GLY A 503 25.64 10.75 16.02
C GLY A 503 25.95 12.22 15.69
N HIS A 504 25.10 13.15 16.14
CA HIS A 504 25.21 14.58 15.81
C HIS A 504 25.95 15.44 16.86
N ASP A 505 26.39 14.87 17.98
CA ASP A 505 26.95 15.62 19.13
C ASP A 505 28.34 15.14 19.59
N LEU A 506 29.14 14.54 18.70
CA LEU A 506 30.51 14.11 19.06
C LEU A 506 31.45 15.31 19.10
N THR A 507 32.16 15.50 20.22
CA THR A 507 33.28 16.43 20.30
C THR A 507 34.45 15.92 19.45
N PRO A 508 35.37 16.79 18.99
CA PRO A 508 36.58 16.37 18.28
C PRO A 508 37.35 15.26 19.00
N ASP A 509 37.45 15.34 20.32
CA ASP A 509 38.12 14.31 21.14
C ASP A 509 37.39 12.97 21.12
N GLN A 510 36.05 12.95 20.96
CA GLN A 510 35.25 11.73 20.84
C GLN A 510 35.30 11.11 19.44
N LEU A 511 35.75 11.85 18.43
CA LEU A 511 35.97 11.32 17.07
C LEU A 511 37.23 10.45 16.98
N ASP A 512 38.24 10.76 17.80
CA ASP A 512 39.49 9.99 17.87
C ASP A 512 39.33 8.69 18.67
N ASP A 513 38.33 8.61 19.56
CA ASP A 513 37.99 7.45 20.41
C ASP A 513 36.84 6.59 19.84
N LEU A 514 36.46 6.76 18.56
CA LEU A 514 35.38 5.98 17.96
C LEU A 514 35.71 4.48 17.91
N PRO A 515 34.72 3.59 18.15
CA PRO A 515 34.94 2.16 18.13
C PRO A 515 35.42 1.68 16.76
N VAL A 516 36.40 0.78 16.76
CA VAL A 516 37.06 0.26 15.54
C VAL A 516 36.28 -0.94 14.99
N ILE A 517 35.28 -1.45 15.71
CA ILE A 517 34.50 -2.60 15.24
C ILE A 517 33.77 -2.27 13.93
N PRO A 518 33.95 -3.09 12.87
CA PRO A 518 33.23 -2.91 11.61
C PRO A 518 31.72 -3.01 11.85
N THR A 519 30.98 -1.97 11.47
CA THR A 519 29.53 -1.89 11.69
C THR A 519 28.78 -1.85 10.37
N VAL A 520 27.78 -2.72 10.20
CA VAL A 520 26.95 -2.79 9.00
C VAL A 520 25.45 -2.74 9.35
N LEU A 521 24.65 -2.12 8.48
CA LEU A 521 23.19 -2.08 8.56
C LEU A 521 22.58 -3.07 7.56
N VAL A 522 21.69 -3.95 8.02
CA VAL A 522 20.89 -4.88 7.20
C VAL A 522 19.40 -4.56 7.31
N GLN A 523 18.58 -5.03 6.36
CA GLN A 523 17.13 -4.78 6.36
C GLN A 523 16.38 -5.60 7.42
N LEU A 524 15.18 -5.15 7.82
CA LEU A 524 14.31 -5.83 8.78
C LEU A 524 14.01 -7.29 8.41
N SER A 525 13.93 -7.60 7.11
CA SER A 525 13.74 -8.97 6.61
C SER A 525 14.83 -9.94 7.09
N ALA A 526 16.02 -9.45 7.41
CA ALA A 526 17.09 -10.25 7.99
C ALA A 526 16.78 -10.67 9.44
N LEU A 527 16.07 -9.84 10.22
CA LEU A 527 15.85 -10.09 11.65
C LEU A 527 15.14 -11.42 11.89
N LYS A 528 14.04 -11.68 11.17
CA LYS A 528 13.27 -12.92 11.32
C LYS A 528 14.15 -14.14 11.06
N MET A 529 14.96 -14.11 10.02
CA MET A 529 15.82 -15.23 9.65
C MET A 529 16.98 -15.40 10.64
N LEU A 530 17.63 -14.30 11.07
CA LEU A 530 18.70 -14.35 12.06
C LEU A 530 18.20 -14.89 13.41
N THR A 531 17.01 -14.45 13.86
CA THR A 531 16.41 -14.93 15.12
C THR A 531 16.09 -16.42 15.04
N MET A 532 15.53 -16.89 13.93
CA MET A 532 15.27 -18.32 13.72
C MET A 532 16.56 -19.13 13.62
N LEU A 533 17.60 -18.60 12.97
CA LEU A 533 18.90 -19.28 12.90
C LEU A 533 19.54 -19.42 14.28
N GLU A 534 19.43 -18.42 15.14
CA GLU A 534 19.86 -18.52 16.54
C GLU A 534 19.16 -19.68 17.29
N GLU A 535 17.87 -19.88 17.03
CA GLU A 535 17.09 -20.98 17.62
C GLU A 535 17.50 -22.36 17.08
N ILE A 536 17.90 -22.44 15.80
CA ILE A 536 18.23 -23.71 15.11
C ILE A 536 19.70 -24.08 15.29
N ASP A 537 20.61 -23.14 15.07
CA ASP A 537 22.06 -23.27 15.17
C ASP A 537 22.69 -21.97 15.72
N PRO A 538 22.91 -21.87 17.04
CA PRO A 538 23.50 -20.69 17.66
C PRO A 538 24.97 -20.46 17.24
N PHE A 539 25.58 -21.38 16.50
CA PHE A 539 26.95 -21.26 15.99
C PHE A 539 26.99 -20.95 14.48
N ALA A 540 25.85 -20.54 13.90
CA ALA A 540 25.77 -20.15 12.51
C ALA A 540 26.81 -19.06 12.18
N LYS A 541 27.55 -19.29 11.09
CA LYS A 541 28.62 -18.39 10.64
C LYS A 541 28.13 -17.47 9.56
N ALA A 542 28.43 -16.19 9.65
CA ALA A 542 28.14 -15.21 8.61
C ALA A 542 29.42 -14.73 7.91
N ILE A 543 29.32 -14.35 6.64
CA ILE A 543 30.36 -13.68 5.87
C ILE A 543 29.77 -12.46 5.16
N LEU A 544 30.48 -11.34 5.20
CA LEU A 544 30.13 -10.13 4.49
C LEU A 544 30.95 -10.04 3.20
N ILE A 545 30.27 -9.94 2.06
CA ILE A 545 30.90 -9.81 0.75
C ILE A 545 30.61 -8.42 0.20
N PRO A 546 31.59 -7.50 0.20
CA PRO A 546 31.45 -6.21 -0.47
C PRO A 546 31.22 -6.40 -1.96
N GLN A 547 30.27 -5.65 -2.52
CA GLN A 547 29.90 -5.74 -3.93
C GLN A 547 30.02 -4.38 -4.62
N GLN A 548 30.53 -4.38 -5.84
CA GLN A 548 30.51 -3.21 -6.71
C GLN A 548 29.37 -3.35 -7.70
N CYS A 549 28.40 -2.44 -7.63
CA CYS A 549 27.24 -2.47 -8.52
C CYS A 549 27.42 -1.59 -9.76
N SER A 550 26.98 -2.12 -10.90
CA SER A 550 26.85 -1.42 -12.16
C SER A 550 25.42 -1.55 -12.70
N ASN A 551 25.12 -0.91 -13.82
CA ASN A 551 23.84 -1.09 -14.51
C ASN A 551 23.59 -2.54 -14.97
N HIS A 552 24.62 -3.38 -15.00
CA HIS A 552 24.57 -4.77 -15.45
C HIS A 552 24.57 -5.78 -14.30
N GLY A 553 24.41 -5.32 -13.05
CA GLY A 553 24.42 -6.15 -11.86
C GLY A 553 25.55 -5.80 -10.88
N CYS A 554 25.59 -6.52 -9.77
CA CYS A 554 26.58 -6.37 -8.71
C CYS A 554 27.55 -7.55 -8.75
N VAL A 555 28.85 -7.28 -8.60
CA VAL A 555 29.89 -8.31 -8.56
C VAL A 555 30.72 -8.15 -7.29
N PRO A 556 31.22 -9.25 -6.70
CA PRO A 556 32.17 -9.16 -5.58
C PRO A 556 33.39 -8.33 -5.95
N VAL A 557 33.86 -7.56 -4.96
CA VAL A 557 35.08 -6.76 -5.10
C VAL A 557 36.30 -7.68 -5.14
N TYR A 558 36.37 -8.68 -4.25
CA TYR A 558 37.51 -9.59 -4.16
C TYR A 558 37.33 -10.83 -5.03
N LYS A 559 38.43 -11.35 -5.58
CA LYS A 559 38.41 -12.54 -6.45
C LYS A 559 38.09 -13.82 -5.67
N SER A 560 38.56 -13.94 -4.42
CA SER A 560 38.24 -15.04 -3.50
C SER A 560 36.73 -15.19 -3.29
N ASP A 561 36.02 -14.07 -3.27
CA ASP A 561 34.59 -14.02 -2.99
C ASP A 561 33.78 -14.45 -4.21
N LYS A 562 34.34 -14.35 -5.43
CA LYS A 562 33.68 -14.83 -6.65
C LYS A 562 33.55 -16.35 -6.65
N SER A 563 34.60 -17.06 -6.25
CA SER A 563 34.53 -18.51 -6.09
C SER A 563 33.59 -18.90 -4.96
N PHE A 564 33.55 -18.13 -3.87
CA PHE A 564 32.59 -18.38 -2.81
C PHE A 564 31.15 -18.21 -3.32
N MET A 565 30.83 -17.07 -3.95
CA MET A 565 29.50 -16.80 -4.53
C MET A 565 29.06 -17.82 -5.57
N SER A 566 29.96 -18.35 -6.41
CA SER A 566 29.58 -19.37 -7.39
C SER A 566 29.09 -20.67 -6.75
N HIS A 567 29.43 -20.95 -5.49
CA HIS A 567 28.85 -22.07 -4.75
C HIS A 567 27.40 -21.78 -4.30
N PHE A 568 27.02 -20.51 -4.11
CA PHE A 568 25.67 -20.13 -3.69
C PHE A 568 24.74 -19.81 -4.88
N ASP A 569 25.28 -19.45 -6.04
CA ASP A 569 24.54 -19.07 -7.25
C ASP A 569 24.37 -20.25 -8.23
N ALA A 570 24.13 -21.47 -7.75
CA ALA A 570 23.81 -22.61 -8.62
C ALA A 570 22.45 -22.40 -9.29
N THR A 571 22.43 -21.67 -10.40
CA THR A 571 21.18 -21.25 -11.04
C THR A 571 20.48 -22.32 -11.89
N GLY A 572 21.13 -23.47 -12.09
CA GLY A 572 20.61 -24.64 -12.80
C GLY A 572 21.68 -25.73 -12.93
N GLY A 573 21.28 -26.91 -13.39
CA GLY A 573 22.17 -28.08 -13.53
C GLY A 573 21.41 -29.37 -13.83
N GLU A 574 22.03 -30.51 -13.55
CA GLU A 574 21.40 -31.84 -13.65
C GLU A 574 21.21 -32.43 -12.24
N LEU A 575 20.01 -32.92 -11.94
CA LEU A 575 19.71 -33.77 -10.80
C LEU A 575 19.83 -35.23 -11.21
N HIS A 576 20.55 -36.01 -10.40
CA HIS A 576 20.78 -37.43 -10.62
C HIS A 576 19.99 -38.23 -9.59
N PHE A 577 19.03 -39.02 -10.06
CA PHE A 577 18.17 -39.85 -9.24
C PHE A 577 18.61 -41.30 -9.37
N GLN A 578 18.84 -41.96 -8.25
CA GLN A 578 19.02 -43.40 -8.24
C GLN A 578 17.65 -44.07 -8.04
N GLY A 579 17.13 -44.69 -9.09
CA GLY A 579 15.91 -45.48 -9.03
C GLY A 579 16.05 -46.70 -8.12
N VAL A 580 14.91 -47.23 -7.66
CA VAL A 580 14.87 -48.46 -6.83
C VAL A 580 15.43 -49.68 -7.57
N ASP A 581 15.41 -49.64 -8.91
CA ASP A 581 15.99 -50.62 -9.81
C ASP A 581 17.50 -50.44 -10.04
N GLY A 582 18.12 -49.43 -9.42
CA GLY A 582 19.53 -49.07 -9.58
C GLY A 582 19.84 -48.25 -10.83
N ASN A 583 18.83 -47.93 -11.65
CA ASN A 583 19.03 -47.10 -12.83
C ASN A 583 19.14 -45.62 -12.44
N GLU A 584 20.07 -44.92 -13.09
CA GLU A 584 20.25 -43.48 -12.92
C GLU A 584 19.31 -42.73 -13.88
N VAL A 585 18.46 -41.87 -13.33
CA VAL A 585 17.64 -40.92 -14.10
C VAL A 585 18.25 -39.53 -13.93
N LYS A 586 18.46 -38.84 -15.05
CA LYS A 586 18.96 -37.46 -15.05
C LYS A 586 17.85 -36.51 -15.44
N MET A 587 17.72 -35.41 -14.71
CA MET A 587 16.77 -34.35 -15.02
C MET A 587 17.45 -32.99 -14.94
N GLU A 588 17.18 -32.13 -15.91
CA GLU A 588 17.61 -30.73 -15.81
C GLU A 588 16.81 -30.01 -14.73
N PHE A 589 17.47 -29.09 -14.02
CA PHE A 589 16.80 -28.19 -13.09
C PHE A 589 17.24 -26.75 -13.31
N VAL A 590 16.35 -25.84 -12.94
CA VAL A 590 16.63 -24.41 -12.82
C VAL A 590 16.29 -24.02 -11.38
N ALA A 591 17.24 -23.38 -10.69
CA ALA A 591 17.00 -22.97 -9.31
C ALA A 591 16.04 -21.79 -9.25
N SER A 592 15.26 -21.74 -8.16
CA SER A 592 14.41 -20.61 -7.83
C SER A 592 15.22 -19.33 -7.63
N THR A 593 14.56 -18.18 -7.76
CA THR A 593 15.15 -16.86 -7.43
C THR A 593 15.24 -16.58 -5.93
N PHE A 594 14.90 -17.58 -5.11
CA PHE A 594 14.88 -17.59 -3.65
C PHE A 594 15.35 -18.96 -3.15
N GLY A 595 15.73 -19.04 -1.88
CA GLY A 595 16.51 -20.18 -1.39
C GLY A 595 18.00 -19.97 -1.65
N ILE A 596 18.82 -20.86 -1.10
CA ILE A 596 20.28 -20.80 -1.19
C ILE A 596 20.80 -21.86 -2.15
N THR A 597 21.52 -22.82 -1.61
CA THR A 597 22.30 -23.81 -2.32
C THR A 597 21.47 -25.06 -2.47
N VAL A 598 21.50 -25.64 -3.67
CA VAL A 598 20.99 -26.99 -3.86
C VAL A 598 21.95 -27.94 -3.11
N PRO A 599 21.48 -28.73 -2.13
CA PRO A 599 22.33 -29.68 -1.43
C PRO A 599 22.85 -30.73 -2.42
N ASP A 600 24.09 -31.19 -2.22
CA ASP A 600 24.74 -32.16 -3.13
C ASP A 600 24.04 -33.53 -3.16
N GLU A 601 23.35 -33.89 -2.08
CA GLU A 601 22.63 -35.17 -1.96
C GLU A 601 21.37 -35.01 -1.10
N GLY A 602 20.40 -35.92 -1.23
CA GLY A 602 19.27 -36.01 -0.30
C GLY A 602 18.22 -37.05 -0.64
N GLU A 603 17.56 -37.54 0.40
CA GLU A 603 16.44 -38.46 0.27
C GLU A 603 15.19 -37.72 -0.19
N LEU A 604 14.49 -38.26 -1.19
CA LEU A 604 13.33 -37.63 -1.80
C LEU A 604 12.04 -38.16 -1.19
N VAL A 605 11.10 -37.27 -0.89
CA VAL A 605 9.78 -37.60 -0.36
C VAL A 605 8.71 -36.84 -1.12
N LEU A 606 7.70 -37.53 -1.62
CA LEU A 606 6.53 -36.90 -2.21
C LEU A 606 5.70 -36.22 -1.11
N SER A 607 5.20 -35.02 -1.40
CA SER A 607 4.18 -34.35 -0.59
C SER A 607 2.78 -34.95 -0.83
N ASP A 608 1.89 -34.79 0.16
CA ASP A 608 0.45 -35.08 0.07
C ASP A 608 -0.36 -33.91 0.65
N PRO A 609 -1.20 -33.20 -0.15
CA PRO A 609 -1.39 -33.39 -1.57
C PRO A 609 -0.09 -33.12 -2.35
N LEU A 610 0.08 -33.78 -3.51
CA LEU A 610 1.31 -33.70 -4.31
C LEU A 610 1.64 -32.28 -4.78
N ASP A 611 0.63 -31.41 -4.89
CA ASP A 611 0.85 -30.01 -5.24
C ASP A 611 1.14 -29.12 -4.02
N ALA A 612 1.19 -29.67 -2.80
CA ALA A 612 1.38 -28.97 -1.54
C ALA A 612 0.44 -27.77 -1.32
N CYS A 613 -0.72 -27.75 -1.98
CA CYS A 613 -1.71 -26.69 -1.80
C CYS A 613 -2.60 -27.02 -0.59
N GLY A 614 -2.29 -26.40 0.56
CA GLY A 614 -3.01 -26.59 1.82
C GLY A 614 -2.10 -27.11 2.93
N ASP A 615 -2.66 -27.90 3.84
CA ASP A 615 -1.90 -28.58 4.89
C ASP A 615 -1.14 -29.76 4.29
N ALA A 616 0.07 -29.50 3.77
CA ALA A 616 0.92 -30.56 3.26
C ALA A 616 1.27 -31.55 4.38
N ALA A 617 1.37 -32.82 4.00
CA ALA A 617 1.93 -33.91 4.80
C ALA A 617 2.98 -34.66 3.95
N PRO A 618 3.90 -35.43 4.57
CA PRO A 618 4.64 -36.45 3.85
C PRO A 618 3.64 -37.48 3.30
N SER A 619 3.83 -37.93 2.06
CA SER A 619 3.05 -39.08 1.54
C SER A 619 3.18 -40.29 2.48
N ASP A 620 2.12 -41.09 2.58
CA ASP A 620 2.03 -42.26 3.48
C ASP A 620 3.19 -43.27 3.33
N ALA A 621 3.93 -43.21 2.21
CA ALA A 621 5.08 -44.05 1.92
C ALA A 621 6.41 -43.56 2.54
N ALA A 622 6.45 -42.37 3.14
CA ALA A 622 7.68 -41.75 3.64
C ALA A 622 7.98 -42.13 5.11
N GLU A 623 8.77 -43.18 5.32
CA GLU A 623 9.28 -43.53 6.66
C GLU A 623 10.08 -42.36 7.27
N GLY A 624 9.71 -41.92 8.48
CA GLY A 624 10.41 -40.84 9.19
C GLY A 624 9.97 -39.42 8.82
N GLY A 625 8.94 -39.25 7.97
CA GLY A 625 8.38 -37.95 7.61
C GLY A 625 9.27 -37.12 6.68
N MET A 626 9.06 -35.79 6.66
CA MET A 626 9.71 -34.87 5.71
C MET A 626 10.93 -34.13 6.29
N LYS A 627 11.19 -34.29 7.60
CA LYS A 627 12.26 -33.56 8.31
C LYS A 627 13.64 -33.93 7.76
N GLY A 628 14.38 -32.94 7.26
CA GLY A 628 15.72 -33.10 6.69
C GLY A 628 15.74 -33.73 5.30
N LYS A 629 14.59 -33.97 4.67
CA LYS A 629 14.46 -34.60 3.35
C LYS A 629 14.11 -33.58 2.26
N VAL A 630 14.20 -34.00 1.00
CA VAL A 630 13.87 -33.21 -0.18
C VAL A 630 12.41 -33.47 -0.56
N ALA A 631 11.56 -32.47 -0.45
CA ALA A 631 10.15 -32.57 -0.81
C ALA A 631 9.97 -32.46 -2.32
N ILE A 632 9.29 -33.43 -2.93
CA ILE A 632 8.84 -33.36 -4.33
C ILE A 632 7.40 -32.85 -4.35
N VAL A 633 7.17 -31.79 -5.11
CA VAL A 633 5.85 -31.17 -5.27
C VAL A 633 5.57 -30.89 -6.75
N THR A 634 4.32 -30.92 -7.19
CA THR A 634 3.93 -30.53 -8.57
C THR A 634 3.38 -29.10 -8.61
N ARG A 635 3.22 -28.55 -9.82
CA ARG A 635 2.37 -27.35 -9.99
C ARG A 635 0.93 -27.65 -9.55
N GLY A 636 0.20 -26.61 -9.15
CA GLY A 636 -1.17 -26.69 -8.62
C GLY A 636 -1.81 -25.31 -8.50
N GLY A 637 -2.94 -25.23 -7.79
CA GLY A 637 -3.78 -24.01 -7.74
C GLY A 637 -3.29 -22.88 -6.81
N CYS A 638 -2.23 -23.10 -6.03
CA CYS A 638 -1.68 -22.15 -5.06
C CYS A 638 -0.31 -21.60 -5.49
N SER A 639 0.16 -20.55 -4.80
CA SER A 639 1.42 -19.89 -5.15
C SER A 639 2.65 -20.76 -4.82
N PHE A 640 3.78 -20.53 -5.51
CA PHE A 640 5.04 -21.20 -5.19
C PHE A 640 5.50 -20.98 -3.74
N TYR A 641 5.18 -19.79 -3.19
CA TYR A 641 5.41 -19.48 -1.79
C TYR A 641 4.63 -20.44 -0.88
N ASP A 642 3.34 -20.63 -1.12
CA ASP A 642 2.48 -21.48 -0.28
C ASP A 642 2.99 -22.93 -0.26
N LYS A 643 3.40 -23.44 -1.43
CA LYS A 643 3.96 -24.78 -1.59
C LYS A 643 5.23 -24.96 -0.75
N VAL A 644 6.18 -24.04 -0.90
CA VAL A 644 7.47 -24.09 -0.19
C VAL A 644 7.26 -23.91 1.30
N SER A 645 6.41 -22.97 1.71
CA SER A 645 6.04 -22.74 3.11
C SER A 645 5.40 -23.98 3.74
N ALA A 646 4.53 -24.68 3.02
CA ALA A 646 3.88 -25.90 3.51
C ALA A 646 4.90 -27.02 3.77
N VAL A 647 5.77 -27.35 2.82
CA VAL A 647 6.77 -28.42 3.00
C VAL A 647 7.87 -28.04 3.99
N GLN A 648 8.20 -26.75 4.09
CA GLN A 648 9.15 -26.22 5.06
C GLN A 648 8.63 -26.39 6.50
N LYS A 649 7.34 -26.17 6.76
CA LYS A 649 6.72 -26.41 8.08
C LYS A 649 6.84 -27.86 8.52
N LEU A 650 6.97 -28.80 7.57
CA LEU A 650 7.23 -30.22 7.84
C LEU A 650 8.71 -30.54 8.03
N GLY A 651 9.58 -29.55 7.95
CA GLY A 651 11.03 -29.67 8.09
C GLY A 651 11.76 -30.12 6.83
N ALA A 652 11.14 -30.01 5.64
CA ALA A 652 11.86 -30.22 4.38
C ALA A 652 13.11 -29.32 4.33
N ARG A 653 14.20 -29.85 3.79
CA ARG A 653 15.45 -29.08 3.57
C ARG A 653 15.59 -28.53 2.16
N MET A 654 14.78 -29.04 1.24
CA MET A 654 14.73 -28.61 -0.16
C MET A 654 13.34 -28.94 -0.71
N ALA A 655 12.84 -28.12 -1.63
CA ALA A 655 11.64 -28.42 -2.41
C ALA A 655 12.01 -28.51 -3.90
N VAL A 656 11.70 -29.62 -4.55
CA VAL A 656 11.81 -29.81 -5.99
C VAL A 656 10.41 -29.68 -6.58
N MET A 657 10.21 -28.65 -7.41
CA MET A 657 8.98 -28.50 -8.17
C MET A 657 9.08 -29.20 -9.50
N VAL A 658 8.21 -30.20 -9.69
CA VAL A 658 8.05 -30.88 -10.96
C VAL A 658 7.09 -30.06 -11.82
N ASP A 659 7.60 -29.58 -12.95
CA ASP A 659 6.77 -29.01 -14.00
C ASP A 659 6.01 -30.15 -14.69
N ASN A 660 4.70 -30.18 -14.49
CA ASN A 660 3.80 -31.19 -15.07
C ASN A 660 3.03 -30.65 -16.30
N GLU A 661 3.44 -29.50 -16.85
CA GLU A 661 2.90 -28.95 -18.09
C GLU A 661 3.68 -29.51 -19.29
N GLU A 662 3.02 -30.30 -20.14
CA GLU A 662 3.69 -30.93 -21.29
C GLU A 662 4.14 -29.86 -22.30
N GLY A 663 5.44 -29.86 -22.64
CA GLY A 663 6.03 -28.93 -23.61
C GLY A 663 6.41 -27.56 -23.04
N SER A 664 6.35 -27.34 -21.73
CA SER A 664 6.87 -26.13 -21.10
C SER A 664 8.41 -26.12 -21.07
N VAL A 665 8.98 -24.92 -21.12
CA VAL A 665 10.41 -24.71 -20.84
C VAL A 665 10.56 -24.47 -19.34
N LEU A 666 11.64 -24.98 -18.73
CA LEU A 666 11.93 -24.72 -17.33
C LEU A 666 12.15 -23.22 -17.10
N ASP A 667 11.25 -22.62 -16.31
CA ASP A 667 11.31 -21.21 -15.93
C ASP A 667 11.75 -21.05 -14.48
N ARG A 668 12.45 -19.93 -14.20
CA ARG A 668 12.81 -19.55 -12.83
C ARG A 668 11.56 -19.12 -12.07
N ILE A 669 11.26 -19.84 -11.00
CA ILE A 669 10.19 -19.47 -10.08
C ILE A 669 10.67 -18.38 -9.09
N GLY A 670 9.73 -17.55 -8.63
CA GLY A 670 10.02 -16.46 -7.71
C GLY A 670 8.91 -16.21 -6.69
N VAL A 671 9.27 -15.50 -5.63
CA VAL A 671 8.35 -15.02 -4.60
C VAL A 671 8.50 -13.51 -4.42
N THR A 672 7.52 -12.87 -3.80
CA THR A 672 7.60 -11.43 -3.49
C THR A 672 8.62 -11.15 -2.39
N THR A 673 9.10 -9.92 -2.31
CA THR A 673 10.07 -9.50 -1.28
C THR A 673 9.54 -9.70 0.15
N ALA A 674 8.24 -9.51 0.37
CA ALA A 674 7.61 -9.75 1.67
C ALA A 674 7.66 -11.24 2.06
N GLN A 675 7.44 -12.12 1.08
CA GLN A 675 7.46 -13.58 1.24
C GLN A 675 8.87 -14.16 1.44
N LEU A 676 9.92 -13.50 0.93
CA LEU A 676 11.31 -13.94 1.14
C LEU A 676 11.69 -14.05 2.62
N GLY A 677 11.12 -13.21 3.49
CA GLY A 677 11.39 -13.26 4.93
C GLY A 677 10.70 -14.41 5.67
N GLU A 678 9.90 -15.22 4.98
CA GLU A 678 9.10 -16.31 5.56
C GLU A 678 9.51 -17.69 5.01
N ILE A 679 10.33 -17.73 3.95
CA ILE A 679 10.92 -18.96 3.42
C ILE A 679 12.31 -19.16 4.03
N TYR A 680 12.52 -20.30 4.68
CA TYR A 680 13.77 -20.81 5.23
C TYR A 680 13.82 -22.34 5.08
N LEU A 681 14.48 -22.86 4.05
CA LEU A 681 14.77 -24.29 3.96
C LEU A 681 16.20 -24.50 4.49
N PRO A 682 16.38 -25.00 5.72
CA PRO A 682 17.70 -25.03 6.36
C PRO A 682 18.63 -26.04 5.70
N LEU A 683 19.88 -25.64 5.46
CA LEU A 683 20.99 -26.58 5.30
C LEU A 683 21.39 -27.10 6.68
N LEU A 684 20.75 -28.18 7.14
CA LEU A 684 21.33 -28.99 8.21
C LEU A 684 22.32 -29.96 7.55
N ASP A 685 23.62 -29.64 7.60
CA ASP A 685 24.65 -30.68 7.50
C ASP A 685 25.02 -31.12 8.92
N PRO A 686 24.50 -32.25 9.43
CA PRO A 686 24.94 -32.80 10.70
C PRO A 686 26.33 -33.47 10.61
N ARG A 687 27.05 -33.39 9.48
CA ARG A 687 28.39 -33.97 9.41
C ARG A 687 29.44 -33.02 10.00
N PRO A 688 30.27 -33.49 10.96
CA PRO A 688 31.48 -32.78 11.30
C PRO A 688 32.33 -32.69 10.04
N ARG A 689 32.70 -31.48 9.63
CA ARG A 689 33.70 -31.27 8.58
C ARG A 689 34.91 -32.14 8.90
N ARG A 690 35.18 -33.14 8.05
CA ARG A 690 36.45 -33.86 8.08
C ARG A 690 37.56 -32.82 8.02
N HIS A 691 38.46 -32.91 9.00
CA HIS A 691 39.70 -32.16 9.07
C HIS A 691 40.37 -32.06 7.69
N ASP A 692 40.61 -30.84 7.23
CA ASP A 692 41.67 -30.60 6.25
C ASP A 692 43.03 -30.95 6.87
N PRO A 693 44.03 -31.29 6.04
CA PRO A 693 45.14 -32.15 6.41
C PRO A 693 46.13 -31.42 7.32
N VAL A 694 46.28 -31.91 8.55
CA VAL A 694 47.48 -31.64 9.33
C VAL A 694 48.62 -32.45 8.70
N VAL A 695 49.57 -31.76 8.07
CA VAL A 695 50.86 -32.33 7.73
C VAL A 695 51.72 -32.41 8.98
N ARG A 696 51.91 -33.66 9.43
CA ARG A 696 53.09 -34.31 10.06
C ARG A 696 53.39 -34.09 11.55
N ALA A 697 53.33 -35.20 12.30
CA ALA A 697 54.47 -36.10 12.46
C ALA A 697 54.05 -37.54 12.11
#